data_AF-R7VL56-F1
#
_entry.id   AF-R7VL56-F1
#
_cell.length_a   1.000
_cell.length_b   1.000
_cell.length_c   1.000
_cell.angle_alpha   90.00
_cell.angle_beta   90.00
_cell.angle_gamma   90.00
#
_symmetry.space_group_name_H-M   'P 1'
#
loop_
_entity.id
_entity.type
_entity.pdbx_description
1 polymer ?
#
loop_
_entity_poly.entity_id
_entity_poly.type
_entity_poly.pdbx_seq_one_letter_code
_entity_poly.pdbx_strand_id
1 'polypeptide(L)'
;MHYIVYYQQPCFGNVQTMPLLDSVTEATSLLEQWEKDHAANLSPMATLEKLAILVESEIEAWYKMDPDPFDDRHPGRSDPDCSLGHLGNTYLVNREHHELHTVSARLLLNVMPGLETSVVYSDFEPLLRRLTEWAEGGEEPLSSYAIGLLAGAMDVQDIVVKFKDFNSRIVPVLLKRLHTLKAKQIERQISEKVNLKRPFANIGRDAESQPTATDPSSSTSPSAKKVALTSVNGTDQPQKVSKLRNKSDEQELKVNQFGECSNSSWADQQQYVIGKYQMWPMSEEMQQRLILQYLTPMGEYQEMLSNVFEHNALELICFYMDLKQNPDVRLAFEALRYLASLLCHKKFAVEFINCGGVQRLLSVPRPSVASTGVSMCLYYLAYFEDTMERVCLLPHKVLAELVHCELWMLECSHESGRCHATMFFGMAFPFRVILELFDHQDGLRKLFNVISTLAILNVEEDTDAVLSEDEIFASRQAARHVCVALMKYFQAHLAIKADQLRRSHLRHEAGSPLVEMPAYKASTFPPEVIEDSIELLLECLPYRIKWNPVHQFLQLGGPKLLLQLVAMAAEWSAYVGKAETIRSALDVMRVCTVMPSCQLLLCESIALPDAIMTPAISILLGLAESDVISDPEIQKSALHMINNCVCGPLSR
;
A
#
# COMPACT_ATOMS: atom_id res chain seq x y z
N MET A 1 -21.99 -15.23 -19.59
CA MET A 1 -22.32 -15.58 -18.19
C MET A 1 -21.41 -14.76 -17.30
N HIS A 2 -21.89 -13.62 -16.81
CA HIS A 2 -21.12 -12.74 -15.93
C HIS A 2 -21.23 -13.26 -14.50
N TYR A 3 -20.14 -13.80 -13.96
CA TYR A 3 -19.96 -13.95 -12.51
C TYR A 3 -19.14 -12.76 -12.03
N ILE A 4 -19.79 -11.60 -11.93
CA ILE A 4 -19.24 -10.45 -11.20
C ILE A 4 -19.40 -10.79 -9.72
N VAL A 5 -18.28 -11.18 -9.09
CA VAL A 5 -18.22 -11.25 -7.63
C VAL A 5 -18.06 -9.81 -7.14
N TYR A 6 -19.17 -9.15 -6.90
CA TYR A 6 -19.17 -7.94 -6.08
C TYR A 6 -18.66 -8.34 -4.69
N TYR A 7 -17.42 -7.96 -4.37
CA TYR A 7 -17.05 -7.78 -2.98
C TYR A 7 -17.88 -6.58 -2.49
N GLN A 8 -18.92 -6.87 -1.71
CA GLN A 8 -19.53 -5.84 -0.90
C GLN A 8 -18.42 -5.29 0.01
N GLN A 9 -18.18 -3.97 -0.04
CA GLN A 9 -17.61 -3.30 1.12
C GLN A 9 -18.43 -3.73 2.34
N PRO A 10 -17.80 -4.14 3.46
CA PRO A 10 -18.54 -4.51 4.65
C PRO A 10 -19.40 -3.33 5.06
N CYS A 11 -20.73 -3.49 5.06
CA CYS A 11 -21.64 -2.40 5.38
C CYS A 11 -21.31 -1.85 6.76
N PHE A 12 -20.80 -0.61 6.81
CA PHE A 12 -20.42 0.06 8.05
C PHE A 12 -21.64 0.14 8.95
N GLY A 13 -21.60 -0.57 10.08
CA GLY A 13 -22.65 -0.47 11.10
C GLY A 13 -22.58 0.91 11.74
N ASN A 14 -23.73 1.58 11.87
CA ASN A 14 -23.86 2.95 12.40
C ASN A 14 -23.02 3.17 13.68
N VAL A 15 -21.83 3.75 13.50
CA VAL A 15 -21.15 4.51 14.55
C VAL A 15 -22.03 5.73 14.82
N GLN A 16 -22.24 6.08 16.09
CA GLN A 16 -22.89 7.34 16.44
C GLN A 16 -21.91 8.49 16.15
N THR A 17 -21.83 8.90 14.88
CA THR A 17 -21.25 10.18 14.48
C THR A 17 -22.20 11.31 14.88
N MET A 18 -21.67 12.49 15.18
CA MET A 18 -22.51 13.69 15.15
C MET A 18 -22.91 13.96 13.70
N PRO A 19 -24.14 14.43 13.41
CA PRO A 19 -24.53 14.80 12.06
C PRO A 19 -23.56 15.82 11.46
N LEU A 20 -23.23 15.67 10.18
CA LEU A 20 -22.39 16.59 9.38
C LEU A 20 -22.69 18.07 9.67
N LEU A 21 -23.98 18.41 9.75
CA LEU A 21 -24.47 19.76 9.97
C LEU A 21 -24.11 20.33 11.36
N ASP A 22 -24.03 19.48 12.38
CA ASP A 22 -23.77 19.88 13.76
C ASP A 22 -22.28 20.24 13.93
N SER A 23 -21.36 19.40 13.45
CA SER A 23 -19.91 19.65 13.55
C SER A 23 -19.46 20.89 12.77
N VAL A 24 -20.01 21.13 11.58
CA VAL A 24 -19.72 22.35 10.79
C VAL A 24 -20.32 23.61 11.44
N THR A 25 -21.50 23.50 12.07
CA THR A 25 -22.12 24.61 12.81
C THR A 25 -21.33 24.93 14.08
N GLU A 26 -20.87 23.92 14.83
CA GLU A 26 -20.02 24.10 16.01
C GLU A 26 -18.69 24.77 15.64
N ALA A 27 -18.02 24.29 14.58
CA ALA A 27 -16.79 24.91 14.10
C ALA A 27 -17.00 26.38 13.69
N THR A 28 -18.05 26.68 12.93
CA THR A 28 -18.40 28.07 12.56
C THR A 28 -18.62 28.94 13.80
N SER A 29 -19.35 28.44 14.80
CA SER A 29 -19.57 29.16 16.06
C SER A 29 -18.27 29.36 16.87
N LEU A 30 -17.34 28.41 16.82
CA LEU A 30 -16.03 28.53 17.48
C LEU A 30 -15.12 29.52 16.75
N LEU A 31 -15.16 29.57 15.42
CA LEU A 31 -14.43 30.56 14.62
C LEU A 31 -14.94 31.98 14.87
N GLU A 32 -16.26 32.19 14.88
CA GLU A 32 -16.85 33.47 15.28
C GLU A 32 -16.46 33.88 16.71
N GLN A 33 -16.38 32.92 17.64
CA GLN A 33 -15.95 33.20 19.01
C GLN A 33 -14.46 33.58 19.04
N TRP A 34 -13.62 32.89 18.26
CA TRP A 34 -12.20 33.20 18.13
C TRP A 34 -11.96 34.61 17.56
N GLU A 35 -12.72 35.03 16.54
CA GLU A 35 -12.64 36.39 16.01
C GLU A 35 -13.04 37.44 17.05
N LYS A 36 -14.12 37.19 17.81
CA LYS A 36 -14.58 38.07 18.90
C LYS A 36 -13.54 38.16 20.03
N ASP A 37 -12.97 37.03 20.43
CA ASP A 37 -11.91 36.95 21.45
C ASP A 37 -10.66 37.71 20.98
N HIS A 38 -10.25 37.51 19.72
CA HIS A 38 -9.08 38.17 19.14
C HIS A 38 -9.28 39.69 19.05
N ALA A 39 -10.42 40.16 18.55
CA ALA A 39 -10.77 41.58 18.50
C ALA A 39 -10.85 42.24 19.90
N ALA A 40 -11.15 41.46 20.94
CA ALA A 40 -11.19 41.89 22.33
C ALA A 40 -9.83 41.77 23.07
N ASN A 41 -8.76 41.28 22.42
CA ASN A 41 -7.48 40.88 23.03
C ASN A 41 -7.64 39.88 24.20
N LEU A 42 -8.64 39.00 24.13
CA LEU A 42 -8.81 37.87 25.05
C LEU A 42 -7.94 36.69 24.62
N SER A 43 -7.58 35.81 25.56
CA SER A 43 -6.82 34.61 25.23
C SER A 43 -7.69 33.63 24.42
N PRO A 44 -7.31 33.26 23.19
CA PRO A 44 -8.10 32.37 22.34
C PRO A 44 -7.97 30.89 22.74
N MET A 45 -7.15 30.57 23.74
CA MET A 45 -6.69 29.21 24.06
C MET A 45 -7.83 28.19 24.20
N ALA A 46 -8.86 28.49 25.00
CA ALA A 46 -9.99 27.58 25.20
C ALA A 46 -10.83 27.36 23.93
N THR A 47 -10.85 28.32 23.01
CA THR A 47 -11.55 28.23 21.72
C THR A 47 -10.74 27.38 20.74
N LEU A 48 -9.41 27.56 20.70
CA LEU A 48 -8.51 26.74 19.88
C LEU A 48 -8.42 25.28 20.37
N GLU A 49 -8.47 25.03 21.69
CA GLU A 49 -8.51 23.68 22.24
C GLU A 49 -9.78 22.93 21.82
N LYS A 50 -10.94 23.59 21.82
CA LYS A 50 -12.21 23.01 21.35
C LYS A 50 -12.16 22.70 19.85
N LEU A 51 -11.66 23.64 19.04
CA LEU A 51 -11.44 23.40 17.61
C LEU A 51 -10.50 22.20 17.38
N ALA A 52 -9.40 22.10 18.11
CA ALA A 52 -8.47 20.97 17.98
C ALA A 52 -9.12 19.63 18.34
N ILE A 53 -9.94 19.58 19.40
CA ILE A 53 -10.70 18.39 19.81
C ILE A 53 -11.75 18.00 18.76
N LEU A 54 -12.49 18.98 18.23
CA LEU A 54 -13.52 18.78 17.21
C LEU A 54 -12.90 18.20 15.93
N VAL A 55 -11.84 18.84 15.41
CA VAL A 55 -11.15 18.35 14.21
C VAL A 55 -10.53 16.96 14.44
N GLU A 56 -9.94 16.68 15.62
CA GLU A 56 -9.47 15.33 15.96
C GLU A 56 -10.58 14.27 15.95
N SER A 57 -11.78 14.61 16.45
CA SER A 57 -12.92 13.69 16.41
C SER A 57 -13.42 13.42 14.99
N GLU A 58 -13.39 14.42 14.11
CA GLU A 58 -13.75 14.27 12.69
C GLU A 58 -12.67 13.51 11.91
N ILE A 59 -11.37 13.67 12.21
CA ILE A 59 -10.29 12.84 11.62
C ILE A 59 -10.43 11.36 12.04
N GLU A 60 -10.69 11.12 13.33
CA GLU A 60 -10.91 9.78 13.87
C GLU A 60 -12.23 9.15 13.33
N ALA A 61 -13.24 9.95 12.98
CA ALA A 61 -14.44 9.49 12.29
C ALA A 61 -14.16 9.19 10.80
N TRP A 62 -13.47 10.11 10.11
CA TRP A 62 -13.02 9.95 8.71
C TRP A 62 -12.22 8.66 8.53
N TYR A 63 -11.20 8.44 9.36
CA TYR A 63 -10.40 7.23 9.30
C TYR A 63 -11.20 5.94 9.56
N LYS A 64 -12.32 5.98 10.29
CA LYS A 64 -13.19 4.80 10.48
C LYS A 64 -14.01 4.43 9.25
N MET A 65 -14.11 5.31 8.25
CA MET A 65 -14.63 5.00 6.92
C MET A 65 -13.62 4.23 6.04
N ASP A 66 -12.42 3.95 6.56
CA ASP A 66 -11.34 3.22 5.87
C ASP A 66 -10.91 3.87 4.53
N PRO A 67 -10.63 5.20 4.50
CA PRO A 67 -10.18 5.89 3.30
C PRO A 67 -8.84 5.34 2.81
N ASP A 68 -8.56 5.46 1.52
CA ASP A 68 -7.27 5.06 0.95
C ASP A 68 -6.12 5.80 1.66
N PRO A 69 -5.17 5.10 2.30
CA PRO A 69 -4.18 5.73 3.16
C PRO A 69 -3.03 6.43 2.40
N PHE A 70 -3.05 6.39 1.05
CA PHE A 70 -2.21 7.20 0.17
C PHE A 70 -3.00 8.25 -0.62
N ASP A 71 -4.28 8.45 -0.31
CA ASP A 71 -5.05 9.55 -0.89
C ASP A 71 -4.72 10.86 -0.18
N ASP A 72 -3.70 11.56 -0.70
CA ASP A 72 -3.24 12.86 -0.21
C ASP A 72 -4.18 14.02 -0.65
N ARG A 73 -5.33 13.73 -1.28
CA ARG A 73 -6.34 14.75 -1.60
C ARG A 73 -7.00 15.29 -0.32
N HIS A 74 -7.46 16.53 -0.41
CA HIS A 74 -8.30 17.14 0.62
C HIS A 74 -9.51 16.23 0.92
N PRO A 75 -9.86 15.91 2.19
CA PRO A 75 -10.94 14.98 2.51
C PRO A 75 -12.28 15.28 1.80
N GLY A 76 -12.68 16.56 1.74
CA GLY A 76 -13.85 17.04 0.98
C GLY A 76 -13.79 16.91 -0.55
N ARG A 77 -12.68 16.46 -1.14
CA ARG A 77 -12.59 16.00 -2.54
C ARG A 77 -12.68 14.48 -2.65
N SER A 78 -12.14 13.75 -1.68
CA SER A 78 -12.24 12.29 -1.60
C SER A 78 -13.64 11.83 -1.21
N ASP A 79 -14.32 12.59 -0.36
CA ASP A 79 -15.72 12.43 0.04
C ASP A 79 -16.34 13.84 0.25
N PRO A 80 -17.14 14.35 -0.70
CA PRO A 80 -17.81 15.64 -0.59
C PRO A 80 -18.75 15.77 0.60
N ASP A 81 -19.25 14.67 1.17
CA ASP A 81 -20.19 14.66 2.30
C ASP A 81 -19.48 14.57 3.67
N CYS A 82 -18.14 14.55 3.73
CA CYS A 82 -17.42 14.46 5.01
C CYS A 82 -17.28 15.81 5.74
N SER A 83 -17.41 15.80 7.08
CA SER A 83 -17.30 17.02 7.90
C SER A 83 -15.89 17.60 7.86
N LEU A 84 -14.87 16.74 7.89
CA LEU A 84 -13.46 17.13 7.80
C LEU A 84 -13.17 17.93 6.51
N GLY A 85 -13.88 17.62 5.43
CA GLY A 85 -13.84 18.34 4.15
C GLY A 85 -14.27 19.80 4.22
N HIS A 86 -15.04 20.19 5.24
CA HIS A 86 -15.58 21.53 5.40
C HIS A 86 -14.81 22.38 6.43
N LEU A 87 -13.87 21.78 7.17
CA LEU A 87 -13.14 22.41 8.28
C LEU A 87 -11.77 23.00 7.88
N GLY A 88 -11.30 22.79 6.64
CA GLY A 88 -9.91 23.03 6.21
C GLY A 88 -9.40 24.48 6.17
N ASN A 89 -10.27 25.49 6.11
CA ASN A 89 -9.89 26.84 5.59
C ASN A 89 -9.37 27.88 6.62
N THR A 90 -8.88 27.50 7.81
CA THR A 90 -8.54 28.47 8.87
C THR A 90 -7.03 28.62 9.14
N TYR A 91 -6.48 29.78 8.82
CA TYR A 91 -5.10 30.16 9.16
C TYR A 91 -4.99 30.79 10.56
N LEU A 92 -4.04 30.32 11.37
CA LEU A 92 -3.78 30.85 12.72
C LEU A 92 -2.28 31.06 12.98
N VAL A 93 -1.83 32.30 12.92
CA VAL A 93 -0.51 32.72 13.42
C VAL A 93 -0.69 33.94 14.30
N ASN A 94 -0.53 33.79 15.61
CA ASN A 94 -0.47 34.91 16.54
C ASN A 94 0.63 34.71 17.59
N ARG A 95 1.01 35.79 18.29
CA ARG A 95 2.24 35.82 19.11
C ARG A 95 1.99 35.70 20.62
N GLU A 96 2.97 35.07 21.25
CA GLU A 96 3.30 35.03 22.68
C GLU A 96 2.53 33.99 23.53
N HIS A 97 3.24 33.46 24.54
CA HIS A 97 2.91 32.29 25.39
C HIS A 97 3.13 30.87 24.77
N HIS A 98 3.82 30.02 25.54
CA HIS A 98 4.20 28.64 25.16
C HIS A 98 2.98 27.71 24.99
N GLU A 99 2.00 27.83 25.90
CA GLU A 99 0.75 27.07 25.87
C GLU A 99 -0.05 27.40 24.59
N LEU A 100 -0.12 28.68 24.21
CA LEU A 100 -0.79 29.11 22.98
C LEU A 100 -0.10 28.52 21.73
N HIS A 101 1.24 28.55 21.66
CA HIS A 101 1.97 27.91 20.57
C HIS A 101 1.69 26.39 20.49
N THR A 102 1.57 25.72 21.63
CA THR A 102 1.30 24.27 21.71
C THR A 102 -0.07 23.92 21.15
N VAL A 103 -1.12 24.63 21.58
CA VAL A 103 -2.49 24.42 21.07
C VAL A 103 -2.60 24.81 19.59
N SER A 104 -1.93 25.90 19.17
CA SER A 104 -1.94 26.35 17.78
C SER A 104 -1.23 25.37 16.84
N ALA A 105 -0.09 24.82 17.25
CA ALA A 105 0.65 23.83 16.47
C ALA A 105 -0.14 22.50 16.34
N ARG A 106 -0.81 22.07 17.42
CA ARG A 106 -1.73 20.93 17.41
C ARG A 106 -2.88 21.13 16.42
N LEU A 107 -3.57 22.27 16.50
CA LEU A 107 -4.70 22.58 15.63
C LEU A 107 -4.25 22.70 14.16
N LEU A 108 -3.15 23.40 13.88
CA LEU A 108 -2.61 23.49 12.52
C LEU A 108 -2.29 22.10 11.96
N LEU A 109 -1.62 21.23 12.74
CA LEU A 109 -1.27 19.87 12.32
C LEU A 109 -2.51 19.00 12.04
N ASN A 110 -3.59 19.18 12.79
CA ASN A 110 -4.88 18.52 12.52
C ASN A 110 -5.53 19.02 11.22
N VAL A 111 -5.37 20.31 10.88
CA VAL A 111 -5.99 20.94 9.71
C VAL A 111 -5.15 20.79 8.44
N MET A 112 -3.85 20.49 8.54
CA MET A 112 -2.93 20.29 7.39
C MET A 112 -3.46 19.35 6.28
N PRO A 113 -4.13 18.21 6.55
CA PRO A 113 -4.70 17.37 5.48
C PRO A 113 -5.80 18.06 4.66
N GLY A 114 -6.40 19.14 5.18
CA GLY A 114 -7.33 20.02 4.49
C GLY A 114 -6.68 21.28 3.88
N LEU A 115 -5.36 21.31 3.73
CA LEU A 115 -4.62 22.47 3.21
C LEU A 115 -3.63 22.07 2.12
N GLU A 116 -3.49 22.91 1.10
CA GLU A 116 -2.46 22.72 0.09
C GLU A 116 -1.08 23.12 0.67
N THR A 117 -0.22 22.14 0.92
CA THR A 117 1.09 22.33 1.59
C THR A 117 1.98 23.36 0.89
N SER A 118 1.95 23.40 -0.44
CA SER A 118 2.63 24.39 -1.28
C SER A 118 2.27 25.83 -0.88
N VAL A 119 0.98 26.11 -0.67
CA VAL A 119 0.42 27.43 -0.34
C VAL A 119 0.66 27.78 1.13
N VAL A 120 0.59 26.80 2.04
CA VAL A 120 0.86 27.02 3.47
C VAL A 120 2.32 27.45 3.70
N TYR A 121 3.26 26.93 2.91
CA TYR A 121 4.69 27.15 3.15
C TYR A 121 5.41 28.08 2.15
N SER A 122 4.78 28.48 1.02
CA SER A 122 5.39 29.34 0.00
C SER A 122 5.95 30.65 0.56
N ASP A 123 5.20 31.29 1.46
CA ASP A 123 5.47 32.65 1.94
C ASP A 123 5.86 32.75 3.42
N PHE A 124 5.97 31.61 4.13
CA PHE A 124 6.08 31.55 5.59
C PHE A 124 7.45 31.06 6.12
N GLU A 125 8.56 31.52 5.54
CA GLU A 125 9.92 31.23 6.05
C GLU A 125 10.11 31.51 7.57
N PRO A 126 9.54 32.59 8.16
CA PRO A 126 9.62 32.82 9.61
C PRO A 126 8.93 31.74 10.46
N LEU A 127 7.88 31.09 9.94
CA LEU A 127 7.24 29.96 10.59
C LEU A 127 8.17 28.74 10.56
N LEU A 128 8.72 28.41 9.39
CA LEU A 128 9.66 27.29 9.24
C LEU A 128 10.85 27.39 10.19
N ARG A 129 11.50 28.57 10.28
CA ARG A 129 12.59 28.81 11.24
C ARG A 129 12.17 28.55 12.69
N ARG A 130 11.00 29.03 13.10
CA ARG A 130 10.45 28.80 14.44
C ARG A 130 10.10 27.33 14.70
N LEU A 131 9.58 26.62 13.71
CA LEU A 131 9.37 25.16 13.80
C LEU A 131 10.71 24.43 13.97
N THR A 132 11.78 24.83 13.27
CA THR A 132 13.11 24.22 13.46
C THR A 132 13.66 24.42 14.88
N GLU A 133 13.48 25.61 15.47
CA GLU A 133 13.85 25.88 16.87
C GLU A 133 13.08 24.99 17.86
N TRP A 134 11.78 24.80 17.65
CA TRP A 134 10.94 23.93 18.49
C TRP A 134 11.24 22.43 18.30
N ALA A 135 11.60 22.00 17.09
CA ALA A 135 12.00 20.63 16.82
C ALA A 135 13.34 20.26 17.50
N GLU A 136 14.33 21.16 17.50
CA GLU A 136 15.64 20.93 18.16
C GLU A 136 15.59 21.10 19.69
N GLY A 137 14.76 21.99 20.25
CA GLY A 137 14.82 22.36 21.68
C GLY A 137 13.51 22.68 22.41
N GLY A 138 12.34 22.43 21.80
CA GLY A 138 11.04 22.63 22.45
C GLY A 138 10.71 21.56 23.50
N GLU A 139 9.83 21.88 24.44
CA GLU A 139 9.26 20.90 25.37
C GLU A 139 8.19 20.03 24.68
N GLU A 140 7.88 18.88 25.25
CA GLU A 140 6.78 18.02 24.76
C GLU A 140 5.42 18.55 25.24
N PRO A 141 4.38 18.56 24.38
CA PRO A 141 4.31 17.96 23.03
C PRO A 141 4.70 18.90 21.87
N LEU A 142 5.05 20.17 22.15
CA LEU A 142 5.32 21.19 21.13
C LEU A 142 6.44 20.77 20.15
N SER A 143 7.52 20.16 20.64
CA SER A 143 8.59 19.61 19.78
C SER A 143 8.05 18.57 18.78
N SER A 144 7.20 17.64 19.24
CA SER A 144 6.57 16.64 18.37
C SER A 144 5.63 17.27 17.34
N TYR A 145 4.79 18.24 17.73
CA TYR A 145 3.94 18.96 16.77
C TYR A 145 4.76 19.74 15.73
N ALA A 146 5.89 20.35 16.14
CA ALA A 146 6.80 21.03 15.22
C ALA A 146 7.45 20.07 14.22
N ILE A 147 7.85 18.86 14.65
CA ILE A 147 8.35 17.80 13.76
C ILE A 147 7.28 17.38 12.74
N GLY A 148 6.03 17.20 13.19
CA GLY A 148 4.90 16.86 12.31
C GLY A 148 4.59 17.94 11.26
N LEU A 149 4.62 19.21 11.66
CA LEU A 149 4.45 20.33 10.72
C LEU A 149 5.63 20.46 9.75
N LEU A 150 6.86 20.22 10.22
CA LEU A 150 8.02 20.19 9.33
C LEU A 150 7.96 19.01 8.35
N ALA A 151 7.32 17.90 8.68
CA ALA A 151 7.18 16.76 7.77
C ALA A 151 6.47 17.17 6.47
N GLY A 152 5.27 17.77 6.58
CA GLY A 152 4.53 18.28 5.41
C GLY A 152 5.23 19.44 4.69
N ALA A 153 6.14 20.14 5.35
CA ALA A 153 7.02 21.12 4.69
C ALA A 153 8.19 20.47 3.93
N MET A 154 8.64 19.28 4.34
CA MET A 154 9.70 18.52 3.66
C MET A 154 9.21 17.80 2.39
N ASP A 155 7.91 17.68 2.15
CA ASP A 155 7.39 17.20 0.87
C ASP A 155 7.59 18.23 -0.26
N VAL A 156 7.87 19.49 0.07
CA VAL A 156 8.18 20.56 -0.90
C VAL A 156 9.69 20.62 -1.14
N GLN A 157 10.14 20.15 -2.31
CA GLN A 157 11.56 20.02 -2.66
C GLN A 157 12.39 21.32 -2.45
N ASP A 158 11.83 22.48 -2.81
CA ASP A 158 12.47 23.79 -2.61
C ASP A 158 12.77 24.10 -1.14
N ILE A 159 11.92 23.63 -0.22
CA ILE A 159 12.11 23.80 1.22
C ILE A 159 13.21 22.87 1.72
N VAL A 160 13.22 21.60 1.27
CA VAL A 160 14.28 20.64 1.62
C VAL A 160 15.66 21.18 1.24
N VAL A 161 15.79 21.76 0.04
CA VAL A 161 17.06 22.36 -0.41
C VAL A 161 17.47 23.55 0.47
N LYS A 162 16.52 24.44 0.82
CA LYS A 162 16.77 25.60 1.70
C LYS A 162 17.18 25.19 3.13
N PHE A 163 16.60 24.12 3.67
CA PHE A 163 16.80 23.66 5.06
C PHE A 163 17.77 22.47 5.19
N LYS A 164 18.50 22.11 4.13
CA LYS A 164 19.46 21.00 4.06
C LYS A 164 20.42 20.88 5.27
N ASP A 165 21.00 21.99 5.72
CA ASP A 165 21.94 22.00 6.86
C ASP A 165 21.24 21.67 8.19
N PHE A 166 19.96 22.03 8.34
CA PHE A 166 19.14 21.63 9.47
C PHE A 166 18.74 20.15 9.36
N ASN A 167 18.26 19.73 8.20
CA ASN A 167 17.85 18.34 7.91
C ASN A 167 19.01 17.36 8.23
N SER A 168 20.23 17.71 7.82
CA SER A 168 21.45 16.93 8.08
C SER A 168 21.79 16.77 9.57
N ARG A 169 21.37 17.72 10.43
CA ARG A 169 21.55 17.65 11.90
C ARG A 169 20.41 16.94 12.60
N ILE A 170 19.17 17.19 12.21
CA ILE A 170 17.98 16.72 12.93
C ILE A 170 17.69 15.24 12.64
N VAL A 171 17.89 14.75 11.40
CA VAL A 171 17.70 13.33 11.02
C VAL A 171 18.39 12.34 11.99
N PRO A 172 19.69 12.48 12.32
CA PRO A 172 20.33 11.57 13.26
C PRO A 172 19.84 11.72 14.72
N VAL A 173 19.33 12.89 15.13
CA VAL A 173 18.67 13.08 16.43
C VAL A 173 17.34 12.34 16.47
N LEU A 174 16.54 12.46 15.41
CA LEU A 174 15.24 11.80 15.28
C LEU A 174 15.35 10.27 15.26
N LEU A 175 16.34 9.71 14.55
CA LEU A 175 16.61 8.28 14.57
C LEU A 175 16.98 7.77 15.98
N LYS A 176 17.78 8.52 16.75
CA LYS A 176 18.08 8.20 18.16
C LYS A 176 16.85 8.32 19.06
N ARG A 177 15.98 9.29 18.80
CA ARG A 177 14.69 9.47 19.49
C ARG A 177 13.75 8.29 19.24
N LEU A 178 13.66 7.78 18.00
CA LEU A 178 12.90 6.56 17.69
C LEU A 178 13.40 5.34 18.47
N HIS A 179 14.72 5.10 18.54
CA HIS A 179 15.29 4.02 19.37
C HIS A 179 14.93 4.16 20.85
N THR A 180 14.92 5.40 21.36
CA THR A 180 14.56 5.69 22.75
C THR A 180 13.08 5.40 23.02
N LEU A 181 12.18 5.82 22.13
CA LEU A 181 10.74 5.57 22.24
C LEU A 181 10.41 4.08 22.10
N LYS A 182 11.06 3.37 21.17
CA LYS A 182 10.97 1.91 21.02
C LYS A 182 11.39 1.17 22.30
N ALA A 183 12.48 1.58 22.94
CA ALA A 183 12.93 0.97 24.19
C ALA A 183 11.87 1.11 25.31
N LYS A 184 11.30 2.32 25.48
CA LYS A 184 10.19 2.55 26.43
C LYS A 184 8.96 1.70 26.11
N GLN A 185 8.57 1.62 24.84
CA GLN A 185 7.43 0.81 24.39
C GLN A 185 7.62 -0.68 24.77
N ILE A 186 8.84 -1.22 24.60
CA ILE A 186 9.19 -2.60 25.00
C ILE A 186 9.13 -2.76 26.53
N GLU A 187 9.70 -1.84 27.30
CA GLU A 187 9.67 -1.85 28.78
C GLU A 187 8.22 -1.81 29.32
N ARG A 188 7.36 -1.00 28.69
CA ARG A 188 5.92 -0.88 29.01
C ARG A 188 5.21 -2.21 28.79
N GLN A 189 5.37 -2.82 27.60
CA GLN A 189 4.77 -4.12 27.28
C GLN A 189 5.27 -5.26 28.20
N ILE A 190 6.55 -5.25 28.60
CA ILE A 190 7.08 -6.24 29.55
C ILE A 190 6.41 -6.07 30.92
N SER A 191 6.26 -4.82 31.38
CA SER A 191 5.64 -4.49 32.67
C SER A 191 4.16 -4.92 32.71
N GLU A 192 3.40 -4.65 31.65
CA GLU A 192 2.02 -5.09 31.48
C GLU A 192 1.90 -6.63 31.52
N LYS A 193 2.74 -7.33 30.75
CA LYS A 193 2.77 -8.81 30.70
C LYS A 193 3.18 -9.45 32.05
N VAL A 194 3.95 -8.75 32.89
CA VAL A 194 4.28 -9.21 34.26
C VAL A 194 3.10 -9.00 35.21
N ASN A 195 2.39 -7.88 35.12
CA ASN A 195 1.22 -7.59 35.94
C ASN A 195 0.05 -8.54 35.62
N LEU A 196 -0.21 -8.82 34.34
CA LEU A 196 -1.23 -9.78 33.88
C LEU A 196 -0.97 -11.23 34.32
N LYS A 197 0.24 -11.57 34.78
CA LYS A 197 0.57 -12.88 35.37
C LYS A 197 0.37 -12.95 36.89
N ARG A 198 -0.07 -11.87 37.54
CA ARG A 198 -0.33 -11.81 39.00
C ARG A 198 -1.80 -11.59 39.45
N PRO A 199 -2.87 -11.86 38.66
CA PRO A 199 -4.24 -11.50 39.05
C PRO A 199 -4.79 -12.30 40.24
N PHE A 200 -4.23 -13.48 40.55
CA PHE A 200 -4.69 -14.34 41.64
C PHE A 200 -3.91 -14.19 42.97
N ALA A 201 -2.91 -13.31 43.04
CA ALA A 201 -2.08 -13.16 44.24
C ALA A 201 -2.82 -12.54 45.45
N ASN A 202 -3.99 -11.91 45.22
CA ASN A 202 -4.74 -11.17 46.24
C ASN A 202 -6.06 -11.82 46.68
N ILE A 203 -6.47 -12.98 46.12
CA ILE A 203 -7.72 -13.68 46.51
C ILE A 203 -7.45 -14.57 47.75
N GLY A 204 -6.94 -13.94 48.82
CA GLY A 204 -6.53 -14.63 50.05
C GLY A 204 -6.16 -13.72 51.21
N ARG A 205 -6.51 -12.43 51.15
CA ARG A 205 -6.22 -11.43 52.20
C ARG A 205 -7.44 -10.58 52.56
N ASP A 206 -8.56 -11.24 52.83
CA ASP A 206 -9.71 -10.65 53.53
C ASP A 206 -10.17 -11.59 54.67
N ALA A 207 -9.38 -11.62 55.75
CA ALA A 207 -9.79 -12.13 57.05
C ALA A 207 -8.85 -11.58 58.14
N GLU A 208 -9.36 -10.62 58.93
CA GLU A 208 -8.87 -10.19 60.26
C GLU A 208 -7.47 -9.50 60.30
N SER A 209 -7.21 -8.44 61.08
CA SER A 209 -7.94 -7.80 62.19
C SER A 209 -7.56 -6.31 62.34
N GLN A 210 -8.32 -5.56 63.17
CA GLN A 210 -8.07 -4.14 63.48
C GLN A 210 -6.82 -3.91 64.35
N PRO A 211 -6.17 -2.73 64.27
CA PRO A 211 -5.07 -2.37 65.15
C PRO A 211 -5.56 -1.79 66.50
N THR A 212 -5.06 -2.32 67.61
CA THR A 212 -4.92 -1.56 68.86
C THR A 212 -3.50 -1.75 69.39
N ALA A 213 -2.90 -0.66 69.87
CA ALA A 213 -1.49 -0.62 70.22
C ALA A 213 -1.25 -1.03 71.68
N THR A 214 -0.17 -1.76 71.96
CA THR A 214 0.73 -1.50 73.09
C THR A 214 2.04 -2.31 72.97
N ASP A 215 3.15 -1.59 73.13
CA ASP A 215 4.53 -2.07 73.29
C ASP A 215 4.79 -2.65 74.70
N PRO A 216 5.98 -3.20 75.04
CA PRO A 216 7.05 -3.76 74.19
C PRO A 216 7.67 -5.09 74.73
N SER A 217 8.67 -5.63 74.01
CA SER A 217 10.02 -6.03 74.50
C SER A 217 10.53 -7.44 74.16
N SER A 218 11.80 -7.48 73.71
CA SER A 218 12.74 -8.63 73.71
C SER A 218 12.37 -9.88 72.88
N SER A 219 13.30 -10.71 72.36
CA SER A 219 14.72 -10.54 72.00
C SER A 219 15.15 -11.77 71.17
N THR A 220 16.37 -11.75 70.60
CA THR A 220 17.15 -12.94 70.18
C THR A 220 16.58 -13.88 69.09
N SER A 221 17.22 -13.84 67.92
CA SER A 221 17.43 -14.98 67.01
C SER A 221 18.56 -15.90 67.56
N PRO A 222 19.07 -16.96 66.88
CA PRO A 222 18.64 -17.65 65.64
C PRO A 222 18.65 -19.21 65.77
N SER A 223 18.47 -19.94 64.65
CA SER A 223 19.19 -21.20 64.27
C SER A 223 18.38 -22.48 63.96
N ALA A 224 18.29 -22.75 62.65
CA ALA A 224 18.47 -24.03 61.94
C ALA A 224 18.57 -25.41 62.67
N LYS A 225 17.73 -26.37 62.24
CA LYS A 225 18.02 -27.75 61.74
C LYS A 225 16.67 -28.43 61.39
N LYS A 226 16.39 -29.03 60.23
CA LYS A 226 17.03 -30.10 59.42
C LYS A 226 16.72 -31.53 59.95
N VAL A 227 16.25 -32.42 59.04
CA VAL A 227 16.36 -33.92 58.99
C VAL A 227 15.04 -34.75 59.03
N ALA A 228 14.95 -35.67 58.04
CA ALA A 228 14.21 -36.96 57.88
C ALA A 228 12.65 -36.99 57.91
N LEU A 229 11.89 -37.76 57.09
CA LEU A 229 12.06 -38.94 56.20
C LEU A 229 11.68 -40.32 56.80
N THR A 230 10.50 -40.84 56.38
CA THR A 230 10.01 -42.26 56.26
C THR A 230 8.52 -42.16 55.84
N SER A 231 7.97 -42.71 54.74
CA SER A 231 7.99 -44.07 54.15
C SER A 231 7.16 -45.12 54.92
N VAL A 232 6.09 -45.64 54.31
CA VAL A 232 5.84 -47.08 53.92
C VAL A 232 4.36 -47.34 53.54
N ASN A 233 4.19 -48.04 52.40
CA ASN A 233 3.12 -48.93 51.86
C ASN A 233 1.83 -49.25 52.68
N GLY A 234 0.70 -49.67 52.08
CA GLY A 234 0.37 -49.94 50.67
C GLY A 234 -0.97 -50.69 50.47
N THR A 235 -1.21 -51.22 49.24
CA THR A 235 -2.39 -52.00 48.74
C THR A 235 -3.66 -51.17 48.38
N ASP A 236 -4.47 -51.42 47.33
CA ASP A 236 -4.34 -52.34 46.18
C ASP A 236 -5.11 -51.92 44.87
N GLN A 237 -5.49 -52.89 44.01
CA GLN A 237 -5.99 -52.82 42.62
C GLN A 237 -7.54 -52.96 42.45
N PRO A 238 -8.19 -52.91 41.24
CA PRO A 238 -7.64 -52.91 39.86
C PRO A 238 -8.24 -51.97 38.77
N GLN A 239 -7.34 -51.59 37.84
CA GLN A 239 -7.47 -51.47 36.37
C GLN A 239 -8.79 -51.06 35.66
N LYS A 240 -8.66 -50.05 34.77
CA LYS A 240 -9.11 -50.13 33.36
C LYS A 240 -8.08 -49.49 32.42
N VAL A 241 -7.92 -50.07 31.22
CA VAL A 241 -6.80 -49.78 30.30
C VAL A 241 -7.32 -49.20 28.99
N SER A 242 -6.73 -48.10 28.51
CA SER A 242 -6.75 -47.71 27.09
C SER A 242 -5.42 -47.04 26.70
N LYS A 243 -4.83 -47.52 25.61
CA LYS A 243 -3.43 -47.29 25.22
C LYS A 243 -3.19 -45.88 24.67
N LEU A 244 -2.14 -45.22 25.14
CA LEU A 244 -1.49 -44.10 24.44
C LEU A 244 -0.71 -44.65 23.23
N ARG A 245 -0.75 -43.93 22.09
CA ARG A 245 0.06 -44.21 20.91
C ARG A 245 0.65 -42.90 20.38
N ASN A 246 1.95 -42.72 20.54
CA ASN A 246 2.67 -41.57 19.99
C ASN A 246 2.60 -41.56 18.45
N LYS A 247 2.41 -40.36 17.88
CA LYS A 247 2.90 -39.98 16.55
C LYS A 247 3.28 -38.50 16.54
N SER A 248 4.58 -38.27 16.41
CA SER A 248 5.24 -37.17 15.68
C SER A 248 4.43 -35.92 15.32
N ASP A 249 4.85 -34.78 15.87
CA ASP A 249 4.45 -33.44 15.44
C ASP A 249 4.99 -33.11 14.03
N GLU A 250 4.08 -32.96 13.06
CA GLU A 250 4.29 -32.14 11.88
C GLU A 250 3.34 -30.94 11.99
N GLN A 251 3.85 -29.76 12.34
CA GLN A 251 3.05 -28.54 12.42
C GLN A 251 2.84 -27.97 11.01
N GLU A 252 1.72 -28.31 10.40
CA GLU A 252 1.21 -27.58 9.24
C GLU A 252 0.92 -26.11 9.60
N LEU A 253 1.52 -25.19 8.85
CA LEU A 253 1.26 -23.76 8.92
C LEU A 253 -0.15 -23.46 8.40
N LYS A 254 -1.15 -23.47 9.29
CA LYS A 254 -2.48 -22.94 8.97
C LYS A 254 -2.40 -21.43 8.81
N VAL A 255 -2.58 -20.96 7.58
CA VAL A 255 -2.93 -19.58 7.27
C VAL A 255 -4.29 -19.30 7.91
N ASN A 256 -4.36 -18.27 8.77
CA ASN A 256 -5.63 -17.87 9.38
C ASN A 256 -6.54 -17.23 8.30
N GLN A 257 -7.47 -18.01 7.75
CA GLN A 257 -8.69 -17.44 7.19
C GLN A 257 -9.54 -16.93 8.35
N PHE A 258 -9.61 -15.61 8.49
CA PHE A 258 -10.40 -14.96 9.53
C PHE A 258 -11.86 -14.85 9.08
N GLY A 259 -12.74 -15.62 9.70
CA GLY A 259 -14.18 -15.49 9.50
C GLY A 259 -14.96 -16.09 10.65
N GLU A 260 -15.58 -15.23 11.45
CA GLU A 260 -16.82 -15.50 12.21
C GLU A 260 -17.35 -14.17 12.76
N CYS A 261 -18.57 -13.80 12.38
CA CYS A 261 -19.11 -12.46 12.64
C CYS A 261 -19.71 -12.34 14.04
N SER A 262 -19.09 -11.53 14.89
CA SER A 262 -19.68 -11.02 16.14
C SER A 262 -19.29 -9.54 16.31
N ASN A 263 -20.21 -8.67 16.71
CA ASN A 263 -19.95 -7.22 16.76
C ASN A 263 -18.84 -6.83 17.75
N SER A 264 -18.58 -7.65 18.77
CA SER A 264 -17.42 -7.46 19.66
C SER A 264 -16.09 -7.85 19.01
N SER A 265 -16.09 -8.83 18.10
CA SER A 265 -14.90 -9.22 17.34
C SER A 265 -14.44 -8.09 16.43
N TRP A 266 -15.39 -7.42 15.76
CA TRP A 266 -15.09 -6.32 14.84
C TRP A 266 -14.47 -5.09 15.54
N ALA A 267 -14.91 -4.73 16.74
CA ALA A 267 -14.33 -3.61 17.48
C ALA A 267 -12.85 -3.83 17.84
N ASP A 268 -12.49 -5.05 18.22
CA ASP A 268 -11.08 -5.44 18.48
C ASP A 268 -10.29 -5.57 17.16
N GLN A 269 -10.91 -6.10 16.09
CA GLN A 269 -10.29 -6.24 14.76
C GLN A 269 -10.03 -4.88 14.08
N GLN A 270 -10.93 -3.91 14.21
CA GLN A 270 -10.82 -2.58 13.60
C GLN A 270 -9.53 -1.84 14.01
N GLN A 271 -9.05 -2.06 15.25
CA GLN A 271 -7.80 -1.47 15.74
C GLN A 271 -6.56 -2.01 15.00
N TYR A 272 -6.60 -3.25 14.52
CA TYR A 272 -5.52 -3.88 13.75
C TYR A 272 -5.64 -3.69 12.23
N VAL A 273 -6.82 -3.28 11.74
CA VAL A 273 -7.05 -2.97 10.32
C VAL A 273 -6.79 -1.49 10.04
N ILE A 274 -7.48 -0.60 10.78
CA ILE A 274 -7.52 0.85 10.57
C ILE A 274 -6.62 1.60 11.56
N GLY A 275 -6.58 1.16 12.83
CA GLY A 275 -5.90 1.86 13.91
C GLY A 275 -6.66 3.10 14.43
N LYS A 276 -6.03 3.84 15.34
CA LYS A 276 -6.59 5.02 16.02
C LYS A 276 -5.80 6.29 15.69
N TYR A 277 -6.47 7.44 15.66
CA TYR A 277 -5.89 8.77 15.67
C TYR A 277 -6.22 9.55 16.96
N GLN A 278 -5.22 10.25 17.49
CA GLN A 278 -5.34 11.11 18.67
C GLN A 278 -4.06 11.94 18.80
N MET A 279 -4.15 13.27 18.81
CA MET A 279 -2.98 14.14 19.03
C MET A 279 -2.83 14.58 20.50
N TRP A 280 -3.91 14.51 21.30
CA TRP A 280 -3.87 14.81 22.73
C TRP A 280 -4.66 13.82 23.61
N PRO A 281 -4.11 13.36 24.75
CA PRO A 281 -2.70 13.51 25.16
C PRO A 281 -1.75 12.82 24.18
N MET A 282 -0.59 13.42 23.95
CA MET A 282 0.42 12.91 23.01
C MET A 282 0.93 11.54 23.47
N SER A 283 0.69 10.49 22.69
CA SER A 283 1.20 9.13 22.94
C SER A 283 2.61 8.93 22.38
N GLU A 284 3.35 7.96 22.92
CA GLU A 284 4.69 7.61 22.43
C GLU A 284 4.63 7.13 20.98
N GLU A 285 3.57 6.42 20.62
CA GLU A 285 3.29 5.95 19.26
C GLU A 285 3.03 7.11 18.30
N MET A 286 2.28 8.14 18.71
CA MET A 286 2.06 9.33 17.87
C MET A 286 3.36 10.11 17.67
N GLN A 287 4.21 10.24 18.70
CA GLN A 287 5.55 10.81 18.53
C GLN A 287 6.37 10.01 17.50
N GLN A 288 6.34 8.67 17.55
CA GLN A 288 7.02 7.83 16.56
C GLN A 288 6.47 8.03 15.14
N ARG A 289 5.15 8.14 14.97
CA ARG A 289 4.50 8.43 13.67
C ARG A 289 4.97 9.77 13.10
N LEU A 290 4.90 10.85 13.86
CA LEU A 290 5.31 12.19 13.40
C LEU A 290 6.79 12.24 12.99
N ILE A 291 7.65 11.50 13.71
CA ILE A 291 9.06 11.38 13.35
C ILE A 291 9.23 10.60 12.03
N LEU A 292 8.50 9.50 11.83
CA LEU A 292 8.56 8.72 10.58
C LEU A 292 8.01 9.50 9.38
N GLN A 293 6.96 10.31 9.59
CA GLN A 293 6.45 11.24 8.57
C GLN A 293 7.55 12.23 8.15
N TYR A 294 8.30 12.83 9.10
CA TYR A 294 9.43 13.70 8.76
C TYR A 294 10.58 12.95 8.05
N LEU A 295 10.88 11.72 8.48
CA LEU A 295 11.96 10.91 7.89
C LEU A 295 11.62 10.39 6.48
N THR A 296 10.34 10.26 6.13
CA THR A 296 9.88 9.71 4.85
C THR A 296 10.41 10.49 3.64
N PRO A 297 10.16 11.80 3.46
CA PRO A 297 10.74 12.56 2.35
C PRO A 297 12.27 12.66 2.45
N MET A 298 12.85 12.65 3.66
CA MET A 298 14.32 12.61 3.83
C MET A 298 14.95 11.31 3.33
N GLY A 299 14.18 10.21 3.26
CA GLY A 299 14.65 8.91 2.79
C GLY A 299 15.07 8.89 1.32
N GLU A 300 14.50 9.75 0.48
CA GLU A 300 14.85 9.82 -0.96
C GLU A 300 16.24 10.41 -1.21
N TYR A 301 16.75 11.23 -0.28
CA TYR A 301 18.01 11.96 -0.45
C TYR A 301 19.21 11.07 -0.11
N GLN A 302 20.03 10.74 -1.11
CA GLN A 302 21.20 9.85 -0.99
C GLN A 302 22.18 10.26 0.13
N GLU A 303 22.28 11.55 0.44
CA GLU A 303 23.15 12.06 1.51
C GLU A 303 22.65 11.76 2.93
N MET A 304 21.35 11.50 3.12
CA MET A 304 20.81 11.05 4.41
C MET A 304 21.09 9.57 4.68
N LEU A 305 21.43 8.79 3.64
CA LEU A 305 21.59 7.35 3.73
C LEU A 305 22.75 6.90 4.65
N SER A 306 23.77 7.74 4.88
CA SER A 306 24.80 7.46 5.90
C SER A 306 24.21 7.37 7.30
N ASN A 307 23.33 8.31 7.67
CA ASN A 307 22.66 8.37 8.96
C ASN A 307 21.70 7.17 9.15
N VAL A 308 21.05 6.73 8.06
CA VAL A 308 20.17 5.55 8.03
C VAL A 308 20.93 4.28 8.42
N PHE A 309 22.13 4.07 7.86
CA PHE A 309 22.99 2.94 8.24
C PHE A 309 23.59 3.13 9.64
N GLU A 310 24.15 4.30 9.96
CA GLU A 310 24.82 4.57 11.25
C GLU A 310 23.88 4.37 12.45
N HIS A 311 22.61 4.74 12.31
CA HIS A 311 21.61 4.60 13.37
C HIS A 311 20.66 3.42 13.15
N ASN A 312 21.04 2.48 12.28
CA ASN A 312 20.37 1.19 12.10
C ASN A 312 18.84 1.32 11.89
N ALA A 313 18.42 2.23 11.02
CA ALA A 313 17.00 2.52 10.78
C ALA A 313 16.22 1.29 10.28
N LEU A 314 16.90 0.36 9.59
CA LEU A 314 16.34 -0.93 9.17
C LEU A 314 15.80 -1.76 10.35
N GLU A 315 16.45 -1.71 11.51
CA GLU A 315 16.05 -2.43 12.72
C GLU A 315 14.84 -1.77 13.42
N LEU A 316 14.69 -0.45 13.31
CA LEU A 316 13.48 0.28 13.70
C LEU A 316 12.31 -0.11 12.80
N ILE A 317 12.47 0.01 11.48
CA ILE A 317 11.47 -0.31 10.46
C ILE A 317 10.96 -1.76 10.64
N CYS A 318 11.87 -2.72 10.81
CA CYS A 318 11.52 -4.12 11.00
C CYS A 318 10.78 -4.42 12.32
N PHE A 319 10.97 -3.60 13.35
CA PHE A 319 10.21 -3.69 14.59
C PHE A 319 8.81 -3.09 14.44
N TYR A 320 8.68 -1.92 13.80
CA TYR A 320 7.40 -1.25 13.63
C TYR A 320 6.43 -2.01 12.71
N MET A 321 6.93 -2.68 11.67
CA MET A 321 6.08 -3.49 10.77
C MET A 321 5.58 -4.80 11.37
N ASP A 322 6.23 -5.33 12.42
CA ASP A 322 5.80 -6.58 13.05
C ASP A 322 4.69 -6.29 14.07
N LEU A 323 3.42 -6.48 13.66
CA LEU A 323 2.26 -6.21 14.51
C LEU A 323 2.17 -7.08 15.79
N LYS A 324 3.05 -8.08 15.95
CA LYS A 324 3.19 -8.85 17.21
C LYS A 324 4.08 -8.13 18.22
N GLN A 325 4.94 -7.21 17.77
CA GLN A 325 5.84 -6.40 18.58
C GLN A 325 5.30 -4.97 18.73
N ASN A 326 4.76 -4.39 17.66
CA ASN A 326 4.10 -3.08 17.64
C ASN A 326 2.60 -3.24 17.32
N PRO A 327 1.67 -3.15 18.28
CA PRO A 327 0.24 -3.33 18.01
C PRO A 327 -0.39 -2.18 17.18
N ASP A 328 0.33 -1.09 16.94
CA ASP A 328 -0.16 0.08 16.21
C ASP A 328 0.03 -0.06 14.69
N VAL A 329 -1.05 -0.38 13.97
CA VAL A 329 -1.06 -0.54 12.51
C VAL A 329 -0.75 0.74 11.74
N ARG A 330 -1.06 1.93 12.27
CA ARG A 330 -0.74 3.20 11.60
C ARG A 330 0.74 3.55 11.79
N LEU A 331 1.33 3.21 12.94
CA LEU A 331 2.78 3.29 13.10
C LEU A 331 3.52 2.30 12.19
N ALA A 332 2.97 1.09 11.99
CA ALA A 332 3.49 0.16 11.00
C ALA A 332 3.39 0.72 9.57
N PHE A 333 2.29 1.39 9.23
CA PHE A 333 2.11 2.05 7.94
C PHE A 333 3.12 3.18 7.69
N GLU A 334 3.33 4.10 8.64
CA GLU A 334 4.36 5.15 8.49
C GLU A 334 5.78 4.57 8.38
N ALA A 335 6.06 3.47 9.08
CA ALA A 335 7.33 2.75 8.92
C ALA A 335 7.48 2.08 7.55
N LEU A 336 6.37 1.67 6.92
CA LEU A 336 6.35 1.16 5.55
C LEU A 336 6.47 2.28 4.50
N ARG A 337 5.90 3.47 4.74
CA ARG A 337 6.15 4.67 3.90
C ARG A 337 7.63 5.06 3.92
N TYR A 338 8.23 5.14 5.11
CA TYR A 338 9.66 5.40 5.23
C TYR A 338 10.53 4.29 4.62
N LEU A 339 10.11 3.02 4.73
CA LEU A 339 10.78 1.93 4.02
C LEU A 339 10.71 2.11 2.50
N ALA A 340 9.55 2.44 1.94
CA ALA A 340 9.38 2.66 0.51
C ALA A 340 10.31 3.77 -0.03
N SER A 341 10.42 4.90 0.69
CA SER A 341 11.34 5.97 0.28
C SER A 341 12.82 5.56 0.39
N LEU A 342 13.19 4.68 1.33
CA LEU A 342 14.55 4.11 1.40
C LEU A 342 14.83 3.03 0.33
N LEU A 343 13.79 2.32 -0.14
CA LEU A 343 13.94 1.26 -1.16
C LEU A 343 14.29 1.81 -2.56
N CYS A 344 14.12 3.11 -2.81
CA CYS A 344 14.67 3.76 -4.00
C CYS A 344 16.22 3.73 -4.03
N HIS A 345 16.89 3.44 -2.90
CA HIS A 345 18.34 3.22 -2.85
C HIS A 345 18.69 1.75 -3.01
N LYS A 346 19.16 1.36 -4.19
CA LYS A 346 19.60 -0.02 -4.53
C LYS A 346 20.46 -0.70 -3.45
N LYS A 347 21.38 0.03 -2.79
CA LYS A 347 22.20 -0.54 -1.69
C LYS A 347 21.36 -0.95 -0.48
N PHE A 348 20.39 -0.11 -0.10
CA PHE A 348 19.50 -0.37 1.02
C PHE A 348 18.51 -1.50 0.69
N ALA A 349 17.94 -1.50 -0.51
CA ALA A 349 17.07 -2.58 -0.98
C ALA A 349 17.76 -3.97 -0.96
N VAL A 350 19.04 -4.04 -1.33
CA VAL A 350 19.83 -5.29 -1.21
C VAL A 350 20.05 -5.71 0.24
N GLU A 351 20.33 -4.78 1.16
CA GLU A 351 20.45 -5.10 2.60
C GLU A 351 19.11 -5.59 3.18
N PHE A 352 18.00 -4.94 2.82
CA PHE A 352 16.64 -5.31 3.21
C PHE A 352 16.29 -6.74 2.79
N ILE A 353 16.61 -7.16 1.56
CA ILE A 353 16.43 -8.55 1.12
C ILE A 353 17.33 -9.48 1.94
N ASN A 354 18.60 -9.14 2.12
CA ASN A 354 19.57 -9.97 2.85
C ASN A 354 19.19 -10.20 4.33
N CYS A 355 18.49 -9.26 4.97
CA CYS A 355 17.99 -9.42 6.34
C CYS A 355 16.63 -10.16 6.44
N GLY A 356 16.12 -10.71 5.33
CA GLY A 356 14.82 -11.38 5.27
C GLY A 356 13.62 -10.41 5.27
N GLY A 357 13.81 -9.18 4.80
CA GLY A 357 12.79 -8.13 4.81
C GLY A 357 11.55 -8.48 3.97
N VAL A 358 11.70 -9.17 2.85
CA VAL A 358 10.58 -9.63 2.01
C VAL A 358 9.64 -10.54 2.81
N GLN A 359 10.20 -11.50 3.57
CA GLN A 359 9.42 -12.39 4.43
C GLN A 359 8.72 -11.63 5.57
N ARG A 360 9.29 -10.52 6.05
CA ARG A 360 8.66 -9.65 7.05
C ARG A 360 7.49 -8.86 6.46
N LEU A 361 7.64 -8.29 5.26
CA LEU A 361 6.53 -7.65 4.52
C LEU A 361 5.35 -8.60 4.34
N LEU A 362 5.60 -9.84 3.88
CA LEU A 362 4.53 -10.83 3.67
C LEU A 362 3.86 -11.31 4.95
N SER A 363 4.50 -11.09 6.12
CA SER A 363 3.95 -11.42 7.43
C SER A 363 3.02 -10.36 8.02
N VAL A 364 2.94 -9.17 7.40
CA VAL A 364 1.98 -8.11 7.78
C VAL A 364 0.54 -8.61 7.54
N PRO A 365 -0.35 -8.52 8.55
CA PRO A 365 -1.74 -8.94 8.41
C PRO A 365 -2.50 -8.22 7.30
N ARG A 366 -3.40 -8.96 6.65
CA ARG A 366 -4.31 -8.48 5.59
C ARG A 366 -5.75 -8.90 5.96
N PRO A 367 -6.77 -8.04 5.75
CA PRO A 367 -6.66 -6.63 5.34
C PRO A 367 -6.07 -5.74 6.44
N SER A 368 -5.40 -4.66 6.05
CA SER A 368 -4.98 -3.57 6.94
C SER A 368 -4.48 -2.36 6.13
N VAL A 369 -4.53 -1.16 6.72
CA VAL A 369 -3.88 0.05 6.20
C VAL A 369 -2.39 -0.19 5.91
N ALA A 370 -1.71 -0.96 6.78
CA ALA A 370 -0.32 -1.35 6.58
C ALA A 370 -0.11 -2.23 5.33
N SER A 371 -1.09 -3.06 4.93
CA SER A 371 -0.95 -3.89 3.72
C SER A 371 -0.86 -3.08 2.42
N THR A 372 -1.45 -1.89 2.37
CA THR A 372 -1.29 -0.93 1.27
C THR A 372 0.17 -0.46 1.16
N GLY A 373 0.80 -0.17 2.30
CA GLY A 373 2.23 0.15 2.39
C GLY A 373 3.16 -1.02 2.03
N VAL A 374 2.72 -2.27 2.24
CA VAL A 374 3.46 -3.47 1.80
C VAL A 374 3.54 -3.55 0.28
N SER A 375 2.43 -3.31 -0.44
CA SER A 375 2.44 -3.32 -1.91
C SER A 375 3.30 -2.20 -2.49
N MET A 376 3.27 -1.00 -1.89
CA MET A 376 4.22 0.07 -2.23
C MET A 376 5.67 -0.42 -2.07
N CYS A 377 6.04 -1.02 -0.94
CA CYS A 377 7.38 -1.55 -0.71
C CYS A 377 7.79 -2.64 -1.73
N LEU A 378 6.87 -3.55 -2.07
CA LEU A 378 7.13 -4.62 -3.05
C LEU A 378 7.29 -4.05 -4.46
N TYR A 379 6.51 -3.05 -4.85
CA TYR A 379 6.71 -2.27 -6.07
C TYR A 379 8.12 -1.62 -6.12
N TYR A 380 8.55 -0.90 -5.08
CA TYR A 380 9.91 -0.31 -5.06
C TYR A 380 11.04 -1.36 -5.07
N LEU A 381 10.82 -2.57 -4.56
CA LEU A 381 11.77 -3.68 -4.71
C LEU A 381 11.90 -4.17 -6.15
N ALA A 382 10.82 -4.12 -6.94
CA ALA A 382 10.82 -4.49 -8.36
C ALA A 382 11.43 -3.41 -9.28
N TYR A 383 11.55 -2.17 -8.80
CA TYR A 383 12.07 -1.02 -9.57
C TYR A 383 13.48 -1.23 -10.14
N PHE A 384 14.34 -1.97 -9.43
CA PHE A 384 15.69 -2.32 -9.91
C PHE A 384 15.78 -3.79 -10.30
N GLU A 385 16.13 -4.07 -11.56
CA GLU A 385 16.30 -5.42 -12.10
C GLU A 385 17.20 -6.31 -11.22
N ASP A 386 18.40 -5.82 -10.86
CA ASP A 386 19.34 -6.49 -9.95
C ASP A 386 18.75 -6.82 -8.55
N THR A 387 17.85 -5.98 -8.06
CA THR A 387 17.17 -6.19 -6.76
C THR A 387 16.11 -7.27 -6.93
N MET A 388 15.33 -7.20 -8.01
CA MET A 388 14.28 -8.16 -8.33
C MET A 388 14.85 -9.56 -8.68
N GLU A 389 16.04 -9.65 -9.30
CA GLU A 389 16.77 -10.92 -9.45
C GLU A 389 17.04 -11.60 -8.10
N ARG A 390 17.41 -10.82 -7.07
CA ARG A 390 17.64 -11.35 -5.71
C ARG A 390 16.34 -11.78 -5.04
N VAL A 391 15.24 -11.05 -5.26
CA VAL A 391 13.90 -11.49 -4.84
C VAL A 391 13.57 -12.83 -5.51
N CYS A 392 13.79 -12.96 -6.82
CA CYS A 392 13.54 -14.18 -7.60
C CYS A 392 14.43 -15.39 -7.23
N LEU A 393 15.47 -15.19 -6.41
CA LEU A 393 16.31 -16.26 -5.84
C LEU A 393 15.83 -16.72 -4.44
N LEU A 394 14.78 -16.11 -3.87
CA LEU A 394 14.17 -16.53 -2.62
C LEU A 394 13.47 -17.91 -2.77
N PRO A 395 13.25 -18.64 -1.66
CA PRO A 395 12.60 -19.95 -1.73
C PRO A 395 11.22 -19.88 -2.39
N HIS A 396 10.88 -20.88 -3.22
CA HIS A 396 9.62 -20.93 -3.99
C HIS A 396 8.37 -20.62 -3.15
N LYS A 397 8.30 -21.06 -1.89
CA LYS A 397 7.18 -20.73 -0.99
C LYS A 397 7.03 -19.22 -0.78
N VAL A 398 8.12 -18.49 -0.57
CA VAL A 398 8.13 -17.03 -0.38
C VAL A 398 7.68 -16.33 -1.67
N LEU A 399 8.13 -16.81 -2.84
CA LEU A 399 7.69 -16.28 -4.14
C LEU A 399 6.20 -16.52 -4.38
N ALA A 400 5.68 -17.71 -4.04
CA ALA A 400 4.27 -18.02 -4.16
C ALA A 400 3.42 -17.15 -3.21
N GLU A 401 3.86 -16.95 -1.96
CA GLU A 401 3.22 -16.06 -0.98
C GLU A 401 3.31 -14.57 -1.40
N LEU A 402 4.38 -14.15 -2.10
CA LEU A 402 4.53 -12.81 -2.67
C LEU A 402 3.53 -12.57 -3.79
N VAL A 403 3.49 -13.46 -4.80
CA VAL A 403 2.52 -13.35 -5.89
C VAL A 403 1.09 -13.45 -5.35
N HIS A 404 0.84 -14.30 -4.36
CA HIS A 404 -0.46 -14.37 -3.68
C HIS A 404 -0.83 -13.04 -2.99
N CYS A 405 0.15 -12.36 -2.39
CA CYS A 405 -0.04 -11.06 -1.74
C CYS A 405 -0.45 -10.00 -2.76
N GLU A 406 0.33 -9.81 -3.83
CA GLU A 406 0.03 -8.79 -4.83
C GLU A 406 -1.27 -9.10 -5.61
N LEU A 407 -1.56 -10.37 -5.88
CA LEU A 407 -2.85 -10.77 -6.46
C LEU A 407 -4.05 -10.51 -5.54
N TRP A 408 -3.85 -10.58 -4.22
CA TRP A 408 -4.87 -10.16 -3.25
C TRP A 408 -5.05 -8.64 -3.23
N MET A 409 -3.96 -7.87 -3.38
CA MET A 409 -4.05 -6.40 -3.48
C MET A 409 -4.90 -5.98 -4.68
N LEU A 410 -4.70 -6.59 -5.86
CA LEU A 410 -5.47 -6.29 -7.09
C LEU A 410 -7.00 -6.44 -6.92
N GLU A 411 -7.46 -7.43 -6.14
CA GLU A 411 -8.90 -7.68 -5.93
C GLU A 411 -9.48 -6.94 -4.71
N CYS A 412 -8.72 -6.79 -3.62
CA CYS A 412 -9.28 -6.54 -2.28
C CYS A 412 -8.74 -5.29 -1.56
N SER A 413 -7.78 -4.55 -2.13
CA SER A 413 -7.22 -3.35 -1.49
C SER A 413 -7.82 -2.04 -2.00
N HIS A 414 -7.48 -0.94 -1.34
CA HIS A 414 -7.73 0.43 -1.82
C HIS A 414 -7.07 0.68 -3.19
N GLU A 415 -7.39 1.80 -3.83
CA GLU A 415 -6.97 2.08 -5.21
C GLU A 415 -5.44 2.20 -5.35
N SER A 416 -4.78 2.86 -4.40
CA SER A 416 -3.31 2.95 -4.36
C SER A 416 -2.65 1.58 -4.24
N GLY A 417 -3.22 0.68 -3.43
CA GLY A 417 -2.76 -0.71 -3.30
C GLY A 417 -2.91 -1.51 -4.60
N ARG A 418 -4.05 -1.36 -5.30
CA ARG A 418 -4.27 -1.95 -6.63
C ARG A 418 -3.29 -1.38 -7.67
N CYS A 419 -3.00 -0.08 -7.59
CA CYS A 419 -2.06 0.61 -8.48
C CYS A 419 -0.62 0.09 -8.27
N HIS A 420 -0.12 0.09 -7.03
CA HIS A 420 1.20 -0.44 -6.69
C HIS A 420 1.37 -1.90 -7.11
N ALA A 421 0.37 -2.75 -6.87
CA ALA A 421 0.38 -4.16 -7.30
C ALA A 421 0.43 -4.32 -8.83
N THR A 422 -0.32 -3.48 -9.56
CA THR A 422 -0.30 -3.45 -11.03
C THR A 422 1.08 -3.04 -11.56
N MET A 423 1.69 -2.02 -10.96
CA MET A 423 3.05 -1.56 -11.31
C MET A 423 4.11 -2.61 -10.99
N PHE A 424 4.02 -3.26 -9.83
CA PHE A 424 4.87 -4.39 -9.45
C PHE A 424 4.83 -5.48 -10.52
N PHE A 425 3.63 -5.95 -10.91
CA PHE A 425 3.52 -7.01 -11.91
C PHE A 425 4.08 -6.59 -13.27
N GLY A 426 3.83 -5.36 -13.72
CA GLY A 426 4.43 -4.82 -14.94
C GLY A 426 5.97 -4.87 -14.95
N MET A 427 6.61 -4.63 -13.80
CA MET A 427 8.07 -4.77 -13.63
C MET A 427 8.54 -6.21 -13.41
N ALA A 428 7.67 -7.09 -12.89
CA ALA A 428 8.00 -8.46 -12.53
C ALA A 428 7.77 -9.50 -13.64
N PHE A 429 6.90 -9.25 -14.64
CA PHE A 429 6.67 -10.18 -15.75
C PHE A 429 7.89 -10.58 -16.61
N PRO A 430 8.95 -9.75 -16.79
CA PRO A 430 10.22 -10.19 -17.38
C PRO A 430 10.85 -11.40 -16.68
N PHE A 431 10.55 -11.61 -15.39
CA PHE A 431 11.09 -12.70 -14.58
C PHE A 431 10.18 -13.92 -14.67
N ARG A 432 10.61 -14.94 -15.41
CA ARG A 432 9.79 -16.12 -15.71
C ARG A 432 9.25 -16.83 -14.46
N VAL A 433 10.00 -16.87 -13.36
CA VAL A 433 9.53 -17.48 -12.09
C VAL A 433 8.31 -16.77 -11.51
N ILE A 434 8.20 -15.44 -11.66
CA ILE A 434 7.03 -14.68 -11.21
C ILE A 434 5.87 -14.86 -12.18
N LEU A 435 6.14 -14.82 -13.49
CA LEU A 435 5.14 -15.03 -14.54
C LEU A 435 4.45 -16.40 -14.41
N GLU A 436 5.22 -17.47 -14.22
CA GLU A 436 4.70 -18.84 -14.04
C GLU A 436 3.83 -18.97 -12.77
N LEU A 437 4.20 -18.27 -11.68
CA LEU A 437 3.41 -18.22 -10.44
C LEU A 437 2.14 -17.38 -10.57
N PHE A 438 2.18 -16.29 -11.36
CA PHE A 438 1.03 -15.42 -11.64
C PHE A 438 -0.04 -16.17 -12.45
N ASP A 439 0.37 -16.86 -13.52
CA ASP A 439 -0.50 -17.74 -14.31
C ASP A 439 -1.12 -18.85 -13.44
N HIS A 440 -0.33 -19.47 -12.56
CA HIS A 440 -0.81 -20.55 -11.69
C HIS A 440 -1.85 -20.08 -10.66
N GLN A 441 -1.84 -18.79 -10.30
CA GLN A 441 -2.75 -18.19 -9.31
C GLN A 441 -3.88 -17.35 -9.93
N ASP A 442 -4.25 -17.64 -11.19
CA ASP A 442 -5.36 -16.98 -11.90
C ASP A 442 -5.14 -15.45 -12.06
N GLY A 443 -3.87 -15.04 -12.15
CA GLY A 443 -3.47 -13.64 -12.14
C GLY A 443 -4.00 -12.82 -13.32
N LEU A 444 -4.07 -13.41 -14.52
CA LEU A 444 -4.53 -12.70 -15.72
C LEU A 444 -5.99 -12.21 -15.58
N ARG A 445 -6.88 -13.01 -14.98
CA ARG A 445 -8.24 -12.55 -14.65
C ARG A 445 -8.21 -11.43 -13.62
N LYS A 446 -7.40 -11.56 -12.56
CA LYS A 446 -7.32 -10.57 -11.48
C LYS A 446 -6.85 -9.21 -12.00
N LEU A 447 -5.81 -9.19 -12.83
CA LEU A 447 -5.31 -8.00 -13.50
C LEU A 447 -6.32 -7.42 -14.52
N PHE A 448 -7.00 -8.28 -15.29
CA PHE A 448 -8.07 -7.84 -16.20
C PHE A 448 -9.25 -7.22 -15.45
N ASN A 449 -9.62 -7.76 -14.29
CA ASN A 449 -10.71 -7.23 -13.48
C ASN A 449 -10.48 -5.76 -13.11
N VAL A 450 -9.24 -5.36 -12.77
CA VAL A 450 -8.88 -3.98 -12.40
C VAL A 450 -9.28 -2.97 -13.48
N ILE A 451 -9.14 -3.32 -14.77
CA ILE A 451 -9.55 -2.45 -15.88
C ILE A 451 -11.01 -2.64 -16.28
N SER A 452 -11.55 -3.86 -16.21
CA SER A 452 -12.93 -4.13 -16.65
C SER A 452 -14.01 -3.58 -15.72
N THR A 453 -13.68 -3.21 -14.48
CA THR A 453 -14.60 -2.59 -13.51
C THR A 453 -14.47 -1.07 -13.42
N LEU A 454 -13.66 -0.43 -14.27
CA LEU A 454 -13.54 1.03 -14.28
C LEU A 454 -14.81 1.66 -14.84
N ALA A 455 -15.44 2.55 -14.08
CA ALA A 455 -16.66 3.24 -14.48
C ALA A 455 -16.49 3.98 -15.82
N ILE A 456 -15.31 4.59 -16.07
CA ILE A 456 -14.99 5.28 -17.35
C ILE A 456 -15.00 4.37 -18.60
N LEU A 457 -15.12 3.05 -18.44
CA LEU A 457 -15.27 2.08 -19.54
C LEU A 457 -16.66 1.44 -19.59
N ASN A 458 -17.59 1.86 -18.71
CA ASN A 458 -18.99 1.49 -18.83
C ASN A 458 -19.61 2.31 -19.98
N VAL A 459 -20.17 1.60 -20.97
CA VAL A 459 -20.79 2.19 -22.17
C VAL A 459 -22.28 2.49 -21.93
N GLU A 460 -22.88 1.93 -20.87
CA GLU A 460 -24.31 2.06 -20.58
C GLU A 460 -24.66 3.21 -19.62
N GLU A 461 -23.66 3.81 -18.95
CA GLU A 461 -23.82 4.88 -17.97
C GLU A 461 -23.23 6.20 -18.49
N ASP A 462 -23.88 7.32 -18.18
CA ASP A 462 -23.36 8.67 -18.48
C ASP A 462 -22.29 9.06 -17.46
N THR A 463 -21.05 8.62 -17.70
CA THR A 463 -19.93 8.72 -16.76
C THR A 463 -19.59 10.16 -16.40
N ASP A 464 -19.73 11.08 -17.35
CA ASP A 464 -19.39 12.50 -17.18
C ASP A 464 -20.42 13.24 -16.33
N ALA A 465 -21.61 12.67 -16.12
CA ALA A 465 -22.63 13.19 -15.21
C ALA A 465 -22.51 12.64 -13.76
N VAL A 466 -21.68 11.61 -13.54
CA VAL A 466 -21.63 10.85 -12.27
C VAL A 466 -20.27 10.94 -11.57
N LEU A 467 -19.16 10.99 -12.31
CA LEU A 467 -17.80 10.94 -11.75
C LEU A 467 -17.18 12.33 -11.60
N SER A 468 -16.40 12.53 -10.54
CA SER A 468 -15.54 13.71 -10.38
C SER A 468 -14.33 13.69 -11.33
N GLU A 469 -13.73 14.86 -11.59
CA GLU A 469 -12.52 14.97 -12.42
C GLU A 469 -11.36 14.12 -11.86
N ASP A 470 -11.22 14.05 -10.53
CA ASP A 470 -10.19 13.26 -9.85
C ASP A 470 -10.42 11.74 -10.04
N GLU A 471 -11.67 11.24 -9.94
CA GLU A 471 -12.00 9.83 -10.18
C GLU A 471 -11.81 9.44 -11.65
N ILE A 472 -12.14 10.34 -12.58
CA ILE A 472 -11.87 10.16 -14.01
C ILE A 472 -10.36 10.09 -14.25
N PHE A 473 -9.56 10.96 -13.62
CA PHE A 473 -8.10 10.95 -13.72
C PHE A 473 -7.50 9.66 -13.14
N ALA A 474 -7.92 9.25 -11.94
CA ALA A 474 -7.48 8.03 -11.28
C ALA A 474 -7.82 6.78 -12.12
N SER A 475 -9.05 6.72 -12.67
CA SER A 475 -9.47 5.65 -13.58
C SER A 475 -8.64 5.60 -14.87
N ARG A 476 -8.35 6.75 -15.49
CA ARG A 476 -7.46 6.82 -16.68
C ARG A 476 -6.05 6.34 -16.35
N GLN A 477 -5.55 6.67 -15.15
CA GLN A 477 -4.25 6.22 -14.65
C GLN A 477 -4.23 4.72 -14.38
N ALA A 478 -5.26 4.15 -13.78
CA ALA A 478 -5.42 2.70 -13.59
C ALA A 478 -5.42 1.96 -14.93
N ALA A 479 -6.20 2.44 -15.92
CA ALA A 479 -6.22 1.88 -17.27
C ALA A 479 -4.83 1.89 -17.92
N ARG A 480 -4.08 3.00 -17.82
CA ARG A 480 -2.69 3.11 -18.29
C ARG A 480 -1.78 2.05 -17.67
N HIS A 481 -1.80 1.92 -16.33
CA HIS A 481 -0.97 0.96 -15.61
C HIS A 481 -1.31 -0.49 -15.99
N VAL A 482 -2.59 -0.84 -16.09
CA VAL A 482 -3.02 -2.19 -16.50
C VAL A 482 -2.60 -2.49 -17.94
N CYS A 483 -2.73 -1.55 -18.88
CA CYS A 483 -2.26 -1.74 -20.25
C CYS A 483 -0.74 -1.96 -20.35
N VAL A 484 0.06 -1.20 -19.59
CA VAL A 484 1.52 -1.40 -19.52
C VAL A 484 1.86 -2.76 -18.92
N ALA A 485 1.15 -3.18 -17.86
CA ALA A 485 1.35 -4.50 -17.24
C ALA A 485 0.99 -5.65 -18.19
N LEU A 486 -0.17 -5.57 -18.87
CA LEU A 486 -0.58 -6.54 -19.89
C LEU A 486 0.40 -6.59 -21.06
N MET A 487 0.93 -5.45 -21.52
CA MET A 487 1.95 -5.40 -22.56
C MET A 487 3.19 -6.21 -22.14
N LYS A 488 3.68 -6.03 -20.91
CA LYS A 488 4.82 -6.79 -20.37
C LYS A 488 4.53 -8.28 -20.20
N TYR A 489 3.32 -8.63 -19.75
CA TYR A 489 2.83 -10.02 -19.68
C TYR A 489 2.88 -10.71 -21.04
N PHE A 490 2.29 -10.09 -22.07
CA PHE A 490 2.25 -10.67 -23.42
C PHE A 490 3.63 -10.67 -24.11
N GLN A 491 4.48 -9.66 -23.90
CA GLN A 491 5.87 -9.66 -24.37
C GLN A 491 6.68 -10.82 -23.76
N ALA A 492 6.53 -11.07 -22.45
CA ALA A 492 7.19 -12.18 -21.76
C ALA A 492 6.73 -13.56 -22.30
N HIS A 493 5.42 -13.75 -22.46
CA HIS A 493 4.89 -14.98 -23.05
C HIS A 493 5.30 -15.17 -24.52
N LEU A 494 5.35 -14.09 -25.31
CA LEU A 494 5.84 -14.13 -26.70
C LEU A 494 7.29 -14.62 -26.74
N ALA A 495 8.18 -14.05 -25.93
CA ALA A 495 9.58 -14.45 -25.85
C ALA A 495 9.74 -15.93 -25.48
N ILE A 496 9.02 -16.39 -24.45
CA ILE A 496 9.00 -17.82 -24.05
C ILE A 496 8.50 -18.70 -25.19
N LYS A 497 7.44 -18.29 -25.90
CA LYS A 497 6.85 -19.09 -26.97
C LYS A 497 7.74 -19.15 -28.22
N ALA A 498 8.38 -18.04 -28.57
CA ALA A 498 9.32 -17.96 -29.68
C ALA A 498 10.56 -18.81 -29.41
N ASP A 499 11.14 -18.74 -28.20
CA ASP A 499 12.27 -19.60 -27.83
C ASP A 499 11.90 -21.09 -27.83
N GLN A 500 10.71 -21.48 -27.36
CA GLN A 500 10.21 -22.86 -27.51
C GLN A 500 10.17 -23.32 -28.98
N LEU A 501 9.73 -22.45 -29.90
CA LEU A 501 9.69 -22.76 -31.34
C LEU A 501 11.09 -22.80 -31.96
N ARG A 502 11.98 -21.84 -31.66
CA ARG A 502 13.38 -21.86 -32.12
C ARG A 502 14.05 -23.18 -31.68
N ARG A 503 13.89 -23.57 -30.42
CA ARG A 503 14.41 -24.84 -29.87
C ARG A 503 13.77 -26.08 -30.49
N SER A 504 12.49 -26.06 -30.91
CA SER A 504 11.90 -27.22 -31.60
C SER A 504 12.48 -27.40 -33.01
N HIS A 505 12.67 -26.33 -33.77
CA HIS A 505 13.26 -26.41 -35.13
C HIS A 505 14.73 -26.85 -35.09
N LEU A 506 15.55 -26.24 -34.22
CA LEU A 506 16.97 -26.61 -34.05
C LEU A 506 17.18 -28.10 -33.69
N ARG A 507 16.23 -28.71 -32.96
CA ARG A 507 16.25 -30.16 -32.66
C ARG A 507 16.00 -31.03 -33.89
N HIS A 508 15.21 -30.56 -34.86
CA HIS A 508 14.99 -31.25 -36.13
C HIS A 508 16.19 -31.11 -37.08
N GLU A 509 16.94 -30.00 -36.99
CA GLU A 509 18.11 -29.71 -37.85
C GLU A 509 19.46 -30.16 -37.27
N ALA A 510 19.46 -30.89 -36.14
CA ALA A 510 20.67 -31.33 -35.42
C ALA A 510 21.63 -30.20 -34.99
N GLY A 511 21.10 -29.00 -34.78
CA GLY A 511 21.86 -27.85 -34.27
C GLY A 511 22.25 -27.97 -32.80
N SER A 512 23.20 -27.15 -32.36
CA SER A 512 23.55 -27.04 -30.93
C SER A 512 22.34 -26.54 -30.13
N PRO A 513 22.02 -27.12 -28.96
CA PRO A 513 20.93 -26.62 -28.13
C PRO A 513 21.22 -25.20 -27.64
N LEU A 514 20.22 -24.32 -27.75
CA LEU A 514 20.26 -22.99 -27.14
C LEU A 514 20.29 -23.12 -25.61
N VAL A 515 21.09 -22.28 -24.96
CA VAL A 515 21.16 -22.20 -23.50
C VAL A 515 19.88 -21.55 -22.99
N GLU A 516 19.13 -22.26 -22.17
CA GLU A 516 17.90 -21.73 -21.57
C GLU A 516 18.21 -20.64 -20.55
N MET A 517 17.52 -19.49 -20.65
CA MET A 517 17.67 -18.39 -19.70
C MET A 517 17.16 -18.83 -18.31
N PRO A 518 17.94 -18.61 -17.22
CA PRO A 518 17.50 -18.94 -15.87
C PRO A 518 16.21 -18.20 -15.51
N ALA A 519 15.27 -18.87 -14.83
CA ALA A 519 13.94 -18.31 -14.57
C ALA A 519 13.92 -17.07 -13.65
N TYR A 520 15.03 -16.80 -12.94
CA TYR A 520 15.23 -15.62 -12.10
C TYR A 520 15.88 -14.43 -12.85
N LYS A 521 16.27 -14.59 -14.12
CA LYS A 521 16.78 -13.50 -14.95
C LYS A 521 15.64 -12.79 -15.69
N ALA A 522 15.77 -11.48 -15.86
CA ALA A 522 14.83 -10.70 -16.64
C ALA A 522 14.98 -10.98 -18.14
N SER A 523 13.86 -11.19 -18.83
CA SER A 523 13.79 -11.21 -20.28
C SER A 523 13.75 -9.79 -20.83
N THR A 524 14.56 -9.47 -21.82
CA THR A 524 14.52 -8.16 -22.51
C THR A 524 13.64 -8.22 -23.76
N PHE A 525 12.98 -7.10 -24.08
CA PHE A 525 12.06 -7.00 -25.21
C PHE A 525 12.42 -5.84 -26.17
N PRO A 526 13.57 -5.87 -26.87
CA PRO A 526 13.85 -4.92 -27.95
C PRO A 526 12.77 -5.02 -29.05
N PRO A 527 12.40 -3.91 -29.72
CA PRO A 527 11.38 -3.93 -30.77
C PRO A 527 11.66 -4.92 -31.91
N GLU A 528 12.93 -5.04 -32.32
CA GLU A 528 13.40 -6.00 -33.32
C GLU A 528 13.14 -7.45 -32.88
N VAL A 529 13.45 -7.79 -31.62
CA VAL A 529 13.23 -9.14 -31.07
C VAL A 529 11.74 -9.45 -30.93
N ILE A 530 10.89 -8.44 -30.72
CA ILE A 530 9.43 -8.60 -30.73
C ILE A 530 8.94 -8.91 -32.14
N GLU A 531 9.41 -8.18 -33.17
CA GLU A 531 9.09 -8.42 -34.59
C GLU A 531 9.49 -9.83 -35.01
N ASP A 532 10.78 -10.19 -34.87
CA ASP A 532 11.33 -11.52 -35.19
C ASP A 532 10.56 -12.67 -34.51
N SER A 533 10.01 -12.41 -33.33
CA SER A 533 9.24 -13.39 -32.56
C SER A 533 7.78 -13.47 -33.03
N ILE A 534 7.18 -12.35 -33.43
CA ILE A 534 5.85 -12.31 -34.05
C ILE A 534 5.89 -13.01 -35.40
N GLU A 535 6.86 -12.68 -36.27
CA GLU A 535 7.05 -13.31 -37.58
C GLU A 535 7.24 -14.82 -37.44
N LEU A 536 8.16 -15.27 -36.57
CA LEU A 536 8.37 -16.69 -36.30
C LEU A 536 7.10 -17.41 -35.83
N LEU A 537 6.32 -16.80 -34.93
CA LEU A 537 5.06 -17.39 -34.49
C LEU A 537 4.01 -17.38 -35.63
N LEU A 538 4.00 -16.36 -36.48
CA LEU A 538 3.10 -16.30 -37.65
C LEU A 538 3.46 -17.36 -38.70
N GLU A 539 4.73 -17.71 -38.87
CA GLU A 539 5.14 -18.77 -39.80
C GLU A 539 4.95 -20.18 -39.20
N CYS A 540 5.31 -20.37 -37.93
CA CYS A 540 5.46 -21.71 -37.35
C CYS A 540 4.32 -22.20 -36.46
N LEU A 541 3.35 -21.36 -36.04
CA LEU A 541 2.27 -21.84 -35.17
C LEU A 541 1.18 -22.62 -35.96
N PRO A 542 0.85 -23.86 -35.55
CA PRO A 542 -0.24 -24.60 -36.17
C PRO A 542 -1.59 -23.91 -35.95
N TYR A 543 -2.43 -23.82 -36.99
CA TYR A 543 -3.72 -23.11 -36.97
C TYR A 543 -4.64 -23.46 -35.78
N ARG A 544 -4.60 -24.72 -35.30
CA ARG A 544 -5.44 -25.23 -34.20
C ARG A 544 -4.78 -25.16 -32.82
N ILE A 545 -3.58 -24.58 -32.69
CA ILE A 545 -2.90 -24.51 -31.39
C ILE A 545 -3.68 -23.59 -30.45
N LYS A 546 -3.82 -24.01 -29.18
CA LYS A 546 -4.29 -23.13 -28.10
C LYS A 546 -3.07 -22.57 -27.38
N TRP A 547 -2.90 -21.26 -27.44
CA TRP A 547 -1.90 -20.55 -26.66
C TRP A 547 -2.59 -19.97 -25.43
N ASN A 548 -2.32 -20.54 -24.25
CA ASN A 548 -3.13 -20.31 -23.04
C ASN A 548 -3.32 -18.82 -22.66
N PRO A 549 -2.29 -17.95 -22.66
CA PRO A 549 -2.46 -16.53 -22.30
C PRO A 549 -3.47 -15.81 -23.20
N VAL A 550 -3.33 -15.96 -24.53
CA VAL A 550 -4.26 -15.35 -25.51
C VAL A 550 -5.64 -15.98 -25.44
N HIS A 551 -5.74 -17.30 -25.22
CA HIS A 551 -7.02 -18.00 -25.09
C HIS A 551 -7.80 -17.55 -23.84
N GLN A 552 -7.13 -17.44 -22.69
CA GLN A 552 -7.74 -16.94 -21.45
C GLN A 552 -8.17 -15.47 -21.62
N PHE A 553 -7.31 -14.62 -22.17
CA PHE A 553 -7.62 -13.21 -22.40
C PHE A 553 -8.83 -13.03 -23.33
N LEU A 554 -8.92 -13.83 -24.40
CA LEU A 554 -10.09 -13.87 -25.29
C LEU A 554 -11.36 -14.31 -24.56
N GLN A 555 -11.29 -15.31 -23.67
CA GLN A 555 -12.43 -15.76 -22.87
C GLN A 555 -12.94 -14.71 -21.86
N LEU A 556 -12.04 -13.84 -21.37
CA LEU A 556 -12.39 -12.70 -20.52
C LEU A 556 -13.03 -11.53 -21.29
N GLY A 557 -12.98 -11.55 -22.63
CA GLY A 557 -13.37 -10.40 -23.46
C GLY A 557 -12.28 -9.33 -23.60
N GLY A 558 -11.07 -9.61 -23.10
CA GLY A 558 -9.91 -8.72 -23.08
C GLY A 558 -9.63 -7.96 -24.38
N PRO A 559 -9.56 -8.64 -25.54
CA PRO A 559 -9.32 -7.99 -26.81
C PRO A 559 -10.39 -6.96 -27.21
N LYS A 560 -11.66 -7.18 -26.82
CA LYS A 560 -12.74 -6.22 -27.08
C LYS A 560 -12.62 -4.99 -26.17
N LEU A 561 -12.38 -5.21 -24.88
CA LEU A 561 -12.21 -4.13 -23.91
C LEU A 561 -11.01 -3.23 -24.28
N LEU A 562 -9.89 -3.81 -24.74
CA LEU A 562 -8.75 -3.00 -25.18
C LEU A 562 -9.04 -2.19 -26.45
N LEU A 563 -9.78 -2.73 -27.42
CA LEU A 563 -10.18 -1.96 -28.61
C LEU A 563 -11.19 -0.85 -28.28
N GLN A 564 -12.11 -1.11 -27.35
CA GLN A 564 -13.03 -0.12 -26.81
C GLN A 564 -12.25 1.00 -26.08
N LEU A 565 -11.35 0.65 -25.16
CA LEU A 565 -10.45 1.57 -24.47
C LEU A 565 -9.63 2.41 -25.46
N VAL A 566 -9.09 1.80 -26.52
CA VAL A 566 -8.30 2.51 -27.53
C VAL A 566 -9.14 3.59 -28.22
N ALA A 567 -10.38 3.29 -28.59
CA ALA A 567 -11.30 4.27 -29.17
C ALA A 567 -11.69 5.37 -28.17
N MET A 568 -12.07 5.01 -26.94
CA MET A 568 -12.46 5.99 -25.90
C MET A 568 -11.28 6.89 -25.46
N ALA A 569 -10.09 6.31 -25.31
CA ALA A 569 -8.88 7.04 -24.97
C ALA A 569 -8.43 7.99 -26.08
N ALA A 570 -8.86 7.75 -27.32
CA ALA A 570 -8.59 8.66 -28.43
C ALA A 570 -9.23 10.04 -28.25
N GLU A 571 -10.26 10.17 -27.40
CA GLU A 571 -10.91 11.44 -27.06
C GLU A 571 -10.37 12.11 -25.78
N TRP A 572 -9.41 11.50 -25.06
CA TRP A 572 -8.88 12.06 -23.79
C TRP A 572 -7.91 13.23 -24.01
N SER A 573 -8.41 14.34 -24.56
CA SER A 573 -7.66 15.51 -25.04
C SER A 573 -6.72 16.16 -24.01
N ALA A 574 -7.03 16.10 -22.71
CA ALA A 574 -6.24 16.69 -21.63
C ALA A 574 -5.34 15.70 -20.86
N TYR A 575 -5.43 14.39 -21.11
CA TYR A 575 -4.71 13.38 -20.31
C TYR A 575 -3.34 13.03 -20.91
N VAL A 576 -2.26 13.41 -20.24
CA VAL A 576 -0.86 13.21 -20.69
C VAL A 576 -0.54 11.74 -20.97
N GLY A 577 -1.10 10.80 -20.20
CA GLY A 577 -0.87 9.35 -20.36
C GLY A 577 -1.60 8.70 -21.54
N LYS A 578 -2.41 9.45 -22.30
CA LYS A 578 -3.24 8.97 -23.42
C LYS A 578 -2.44 8.12 -24.42
N ALA A 579 -1.34 8.66 -24.93
CA ALA A 579 -0.56 8.01 -25.99
C ALA A 579 0.08 6.69 -25.52
N GLU A 580 0.52 6.63 -24.25
CA GLU A 580 1.08 5.40 -23.67
C GLU A 580 0.01 4.32 -23.44
N THR A 581 -1.19 4.72 -22.99
CA THR A 581 -2.33 3.81 -22.81
C THR A 581 -2.70 3.14 -24.12
N ILE A 582 -2.89 3.93 -25.18
CA ILE A 582 -3.27 3.46 -26.51
C ILE A 582 -2.19 2.56 -27.10
N ARG A 583 -0.92 2.99 -27.09
CA ARG A 583 0.19 2.20 -27.62
C ARG A 583 0.35 0.86 -26.91
N SER A 584 0.29 0.85 -25.58
CA SER A 584 0.41 -0.39 -24.79
C SER A 584 -0.74 -1.36 -25.06
N ALA A 585 -1.97 -0.84 -25.22
CA ALA A 585 -3.13 -1.65 -25.61
C ALA A 585 -3.00 -2.23 -27.04
N LEU A 586 -2.52 -1.43 -28.00
CA LEU A 586 -2.24 -1.89 -29.36
C LEU A 586 -1.09 -2.93 -29.39
N ASP A 587 -0.05 -2.77 -28.59
CA ASP A 587 1.06 -3.73 -28.52
C ASP A 587 0.62 -5.08 -27.90
N VAL A 588 -0.25 -5.07 -26.89
CA VAL A 588 -0.94 -6.30 -26.41
C VAL A 588 -1.71 -6.96 -27.55
N MET A 589 -2.50 -6.18 -28.28
CA MET A 589 -3.33 -6.68 -29.35
C MET A 589 -2.51 -7.21 -30.54
N ARG A 590 -1.36 -6.58 -30.84
CA ARG A 590 -0.39 -7.04 -31.82
C ARG A 590 0.19 -8.41 -31.50
N VAL A 591 0.50 -8.69 -30.23
CA VAL A 591 0.90 -10.06 -29.81
C VAL A 591 -0.29 -11.03 -29.93
N CYS A 592 -1.51 -10.58 -29.61
CA CYS A 592 -2.71 -11.42 -29.71
C CYS A 592 -3.09 -11.78 -31.16
N THR A 593 -2.94 -10.86 -32.13
CA THR A 593 -3.29 -11.09 -33.56
C THR A 593 -2.37 -12.07 -34.29
N VAL A 594 -1.35 -12.62 -33.61
CA VAL A 594 -0.67 -13.84 -34.03
C VAL A 594 -1.65 -15.03 -34.11
N MET A 595 -2.66 -15.06 -33.23
CA MET A 595 -3.67 -16.12 -33.15
C MET A 595 -4.87 -15.83 -34.08
N PRO A 596 -5.29 -16.78 -34.94
CA PRO A 596 -6.42 -16.58 -35.87
C PRO A 596 -7.73 -16.16 -35.20
N SER A 597 -7.98 -16.58 -33.96
CA SER A 597 -9.17 -16.18 -33.19
C SER A 597 -9.20 -14.69 -32.87
N CYS A 598 -8.05 -14.04 -32.70
CA CYS A 598 -7.95 -12.60 -32.47
C CYS A 598 -7.93 -11.81 -33.77
N GLN A 599 -7.46 -12.40 -34.88
CA GLN A 599 -7.60 -11.83 -36.22
C GLN A 599 -9.08 -11.73 -36.62
N LEU A 600 -9.86 -12.80 -36.41
CA LEU A 600 -11.30 -12.84 -36.68
C LEU A 600 -12.10 -11.83 -35.84
N LEU A 601 -11.66 -11.55 -34.61
CA LEU A 601 -12.28 -10.54 -33.74
C LEU A 601 -12.24 -9.13 -34.34
N LEU A 602 -11.27 -8.82 -35.21
CA LEU A 602 -11.22 -7.53 -35.92
C LEU A 602 -12.35 -7.35 -36.94
N CYS A 603 -13.04 -8.44 -37.32
CA CYS A 603 -14.25 -8.41 -38.15
C CYS A 603 -15.54 -8.22 -37.32
N GLU A 604 -15.46 -8.21 -35.99
CA GLU A 604 -16.60 -7.98 -35.11
C GLU A 604 -16.79 -6.48 -34.79
N SER A 605 -17.98 -6.11 -34.34
CA SER A 605 -18.26 -4.75 -33.84
C SER A 605 -17.94 -4.62 -32.35
N ILE A 606 -17.35 -3.50 -31.99
CA ILE A 606 -17.09 -3.04 -30.62
C ILE A 606 -18.19 -2.05 -30.24
N ALA A 607 -18.72 -2.16 -29.02
CA ALA A 607 -19.64 -1.18 -28.46
C ALA A 607 -18.85 0.03 -27.94
N LEU A 608 -19.30 1.22 -28.29
CA LEU A 608 -18.80 2.52 -27.83
C LEU A 608 -19.98 3.31 -27.23
N PRO A 609 -19.72 4.42 -26.50
CA PRO A 609 -20.76 5.33 -26.01
C PRO A 609 -21.80 5.72 -27.07
N ASP A 610 -22.95 6.20 -26.60
CA ASP A 610 -24.15 6.50 -27.43
C ASP A 610 -24.70 5.29 -28.22
N ALA A 611 -24.45 4.07 -27.71
CA ALA A 611 -24.81 2.79 -28.34
C ALA A 611 -24.23 2.61 -29.76
N ILE A 612 -23.10 3.26 -30.05
CA ILE A 612 -22.42 3.17 -31.35
C ILE A 612 -21.71 1.81 -31.46
N MET A 613 -22.03 1.05 -32.51
CA MET A 613 -21.39 -0.24 -32.80
C MET A 613 -20.39 -0.10 -33.95
N THR A 614 -19.12 0.15 -33.63
CA THR A 614 -18.05 0.38 -34.60
C THR A 614 -17.32 -0.92 -34.94
N PRO A 615 -17.12 -1.28 -36.23
CA PRO A 615 -16.27 -2.42 -36.60
C PRO A 615 -14.85 -2.25 -36.04
N ALA A 616 -14.31 -3.29 -35.40
CA ALA A 616 -12.99 -3.25 -34.76
C ALA A 616 -11.87 -2.81 -35.73
N ILE A 617 -11.91 -3.27 -36.98
CA ILE A 617 -10.96 -2.84 -38.03
C ILE A 617 -11.04 -1.34 -38.36
N SER A 618 -12.20 -0.70 -38.25
CA SER A 618 -12.37 0.74 -38.52
C SER A 618 -11.65 1.60 -37.48
N ILE A 619 -11.60 1.15 -36.23
CA ILE A 619 -10.83 1.81 -35.15
C ILE A 619 -9.33 1.82 -35.51
N LEU A 620 -8.80 0.69 -36.01
CA LEU A 620 -7.40 0.57 -36.40
C LEU A 620 -7.06 1.41 -37.64
N LEU A 621 -7.97 1.48 -38.62
CA LEU A 621 -7.77 2.29 -39.82
C LEU A 621 -7.70 3.79 -39.50
N GLY A 622 -8.63 4.33 -38.71
CA GLY A 622 -8.60 5.75 -38.31
C GLY A 622 -7.36 6.15 -37.49
N LEU A 623 -6.75 5.21 -36.77
CA LEU A 623 -5.46 5.41 -36.09
C LEU A 623 -4.27 5.33 -37.05
N ALA A 624 -4.31 4.45 -38.05
CA ALA A 624 -3.28 4.30 -39.07
C ALA A 624 -3.26 5.47 -40.07
N GLU A 625 -4.43 6.01 -40.41
CA GLU A 625 -4.60 7.23 -41.22
C GLU A 625 -4.28 8.49 -40.41
N SER A 626 -4.28 8.39 -39.07
CA SER A 626 -4.11 9.48 -38.10
C SER A 626 -5.13 10.61 -38.15
N ASP A 627 -6.32 10.31 -38.71
CA ASP A 627 -7.51 11.15 -38.62
C ASP A 627 -7.95 11.39 -37.17
N VAL A 628 -7.69 10.43 -36.27
CA VAL A 628 -8.07 10.50 -34.85
C VAL A 628 -6.93 11.02 -33.96
N ILE A 629 -5.68 10.55 -34.17
CA ILE A 629 -4.51 10.96 -33.38
C ILE A 629 -3.27 11.05 -34.29
N SER A 630 -2.60 12.19 -34.26
CA SER A 630 -1.30 12.38 -34.91
C SER A 630 -0.15 11.99 -33.96
N ASP A 631 0.05 10.67 -33.76
CA ASP A 631 1.20 10.09 -33.05
C ASP A 631 1.81 8.96 -33.91
N PRO A 632 3.09 9.04 -34.31
CA PRO A 632 3.69 8.09 -35.24
C PRO A 632 3.90 6.69 -34.65
N GLU A 633 4.07 6.54 -33.34
CA GLU A 633 4.21 5.22 -32.73
C GLU A 633 2.82 4.55 -32.59
N ILE A 634 1.75 5.32 -32.38
CA ILE A 634 0.37 4.79 -32.45
C ILE A 634 0.02 4.32 -33.86
N GLN A 635 0.27 5.15 -34.88
CA GLN A 635 0.09 4.79 -36.31
C GLN A 635 0.82 3.48 -36.63
N LYS A 636 2.09 3.39 -36.24
CA LYS A 636 2.95 2.22 -36.42
C LYS A 636 2.41 0.98 -35.72
N SER A 637 2.00 1.06 -34.44
CA SER A 637 1.40 -0.07 -33.73
C SER A 637 0.10 -0.55 -34.39
N ALA A 638 -0.75 0.36 -34.86
CA ALA A 638 -1.97 0.02 -35.62
C ALA A 638 -1.63 -0.66 -36.97
N LEU A 639 -0.65 -0.15 -37.71
CA LEU A 639 -0.16 -0.75 -38.96
C LEU A 639 0.44 -2.15 -38.75
N HIS A 640 1.21 -2.38 -37.68
CA HIS A 640 1.72 -3.73 -37.36
C HIS A 640 0.57 -4.71 -37.04
N MET A 641 -0.49 -4.27 -36.36
CA MET A 641 -1.68 -5.11 -36.14
C MET A 641 -2.37 -5.50 -37.46
N ILE A 642 -2.50 -4.54 -38.38
CA ILE A 642 -3.07 -4.79 -39.72
C ILE A 642 -2.16 -5.77 -40.48
N ASN A 643 -0.83 -5.57 -40.45
CA ASN A 643 0.17 -6.43 -41.10
C ASN A 643 0.02 -7.90 -40.66
N ASN A 644 -0.11 -8.17 -39.36
CA ASN A 644 -0.34 -9.51 -38.82
C ASN A 644 -1.59 -10.21 -39.40
N CYS A 645 -2.58 -9.44 -39.87
CA CYS A 645 -3.85 -9.95 -40.37
C CYS A 645 -3.90 -10.08 -41.90
N VAL A 646 -3.14 -9.27 -42.64
CA VAL A 646 -3.17 -9.25 -44.13
C VAL A 646 -1.92 -9.83 -44.79
N CYS A 647 -0.79 -9.87 -44.08
CA CYS A 647 0.51 -10.38 -44.58
C CYS A 647 0.91 -11.74 -43.97
N GLY A 648 -0.02 -12.44 -43.32
CA GLY A 648 0.21 -13.80 -42.84
C GLY A 648 0.49 -14.79 -43.99
N PRO A 649 1.09 -15.97 -43.72
CA PRO A 649 1.47 -16.90 -44.77
C PRO A 649 0.27 -17.35 -45.62
N LEU A 650 0.39 -17.21 -46.95
CA LEU A 650 -0.64 -17.60 -47.94
C LEU A 650 -1.01 -19.10 -47.89
N SER A 651 -0.15 -19.91 -47.27
CA SER A 651 -0.38 -21.32 -46.94
C SER A 651 -0.05 -21.59 -45.46
N ARG A 652 -1.06 -21.92 -44.66
CA ARG A 652 -0.97 -22.44 -43.29
C ARG A 652 -1.80 -23.73 -43.16
#